data_AF-A0A9D4KYR5-F1
#
_entry.id   AF-A0A9D4KYR5-F1
#
_cell.length_a   1.000
_cell.length_b   1.000
_cell.length_c   1.000
_cell.angle_alpha   90.00
_cell.angle_beta   90.00
_cell.angle_gamma   90.00
#
_symmetry.space_group_name_H-M   'P 1'
#
loop_
_entity.id
_entity.type
_entity.pdbx_description
1 polymer ?
#
loop_
_entity_poly.entity_id
_entity_poly.type
_entity_poly.pdbx_seq_one_letter_code
_entity_poly.pdbx_strand_id
1 'polypeptide(L)'
;MRAGWLAGGLAGWRAGGISLYARKRSEEILFYLKMGELMPTDRGEVLKHVFNQYDRHRRGELSALELQSLHGDIRMGGISYPQVLASMKYVCANPDVCTLEELHDVLQEMDRRYFLVQDLRWEFSLLDREQRDMINEHQAMWMVQAMHGKNFSRRKWAAFLKNRAIPGTLVAFAEIEVLLCNVKSSLDVLQDNEEEERDRQAELERKRLREEEERKERERINRLRDEERHRKEEEKQKHEEEARRKMMDEEGERRRKQQELEEEERRKEEQRLRELEERNREEEERRRREEQEKYKDAEKVVSDTEEEEKSLLEQLRIVREKLKVETDEHKRRQLEEEEQRLLRLLYDLRHKRIRYSLKVAIKERDRYKLQYSINEFKTEKVEDVDMDLEKAERLLREITSRDNLRKAVSRREIEELEKAINVIKKNGLEVQLARELIEANTILTRLRKIQRIRSEILELKQSTVAEIRSYQNPPPVVHTVMTACFLILGHKEKETKDWKTVQALVGKTGKEGLKRRCLECDASKISMESARRAKELLDKHELDEVRDVSAGAATFYVFSVAMVEEVFDLAERGPIPDDDDDPNAPSDPKVKAKGPQRIDPTKMILNRGRQVVTTTSTSTTVVKSRTKTPTRKS
;
A
#
# COMPACT_ATOMS: atom_id res chain seq x y z
N MET A 1 8.39 -13.34 21.51
CA MET A 1 8.03 -12.01 20.96
C MET A 1 7.09 -11.27 21.92
N ARG A 2 7.64 -10.52 22.89
CA ARG A 2 6.89 -9.54 23.70
C ARG A 2 7.85 -8.45 24.21
N ALA A 3 7.86 -7.31 23.55
CA ALA A 3 8.46 -6.05 24.01
C ALA A 3 7.75 -4.93 23.21
N GLY A 4 7.27 -3.88 23.89
CA GLY A 4 6.54 -2.80 23.19
C GLY A 4 5.52 -1.99 23.99
N TRP A 5 5.45 -2.11 25.32
CA TRP A 5 4.62 -1.27 26.18
C TRP A 5 5.39 -0.90 27.46
N LEU A 6 6.22 0.15 27.40
CA LEU A 6 6.78 0.88 28.57
C LEU A 6 7.56 2.13 28.08
N ALA A 7 6.88 3.06 27.41
CA ALA A 7 7.45 4.34 26.94
C ALA A 7 6.41 5.46 26.95
N GLY A 8 5.75 5.67 28.09
CA GLY A 8 4.62 6.60 28.22
C GLY A 8 4.25 6.90 29.67
N GLY A 9 5.19 7.41 30.46
CA GLY A 9 4.95 7.61 31.89
C GLY A 9 6.05 8.31 32.70
N LEU A 10 6.80 9.25 32.11
CA LEU A 10 7.81 10.04 32.84
C LEU A 10 8.05 11.46 32.27
N ALA A 11 7.12 11.99 31.48
CA ALA A 11 7.19 13.35 30.91
C ALA A 11 6.47 14.41 31.77
N GLY A 12 6.49 14.23 33.10
CA GLY A 12 5.62 14.94 34.05
C GLY A 12 6.32 15.64 35.22
N TRP A 13 7.66 15.73 35.23
CA TRP A 13 8.40 16.45 36.26
C TRP A 13 8.95 17.75 35.66
N ARG A 14 8.33 18.87 36.02
CA ARG A 14 8.78 20.21 35.60
C ARG A 14 10.14 20.51 36.23
N ALA A 15 11.10 20.95 35.43
CA ALA A 15 12.43 21.40 35.85
C ALA A 15 12.42 22.74 36.62
N GLY A 16 11.48 22.93 37.55
CA GLY A 16 11.31 24.14 38.35
C GLY A 16 11.59 23.97 39.86
N GLY A 17 11.88 22.74 40.33
CA GLY A 17 12.07 22.45 41.76
C GLY A 17 13.49 22.65 42.30
N ILE A 18 14.51 22.47 41.47
CA ILE A 18 15.90 22.27 41.94
C ILE A 18 16.63 23.60 42.23
N SER A 19 16.21 24.72 41.63
CA SER A 19 16.91 26.01 41.75
C SER A 19 16.64 26.81 43.05
N LEU A 20 15.76 26.33 43.94
CA LEU A 20 15.26 27.14 45.07
C LEU A 20 15.69 26.64 46.47
N TYR A 21 16.24 25.44 46.59
CA TYR A 21 16.72 24.92 47.88
C TYR A 21 18.16 25.33 48.22
N ALA A 22 19.03 25.49 47.23
CA ALA A 22 20.44 25.83 47.42
C ALA A 22 20.73 27.33 47.71
N ARG A 23 19.70 28.20 47.70
CA ARG A 23 19.91 29.68 47.73
C ARG A 23 19.39 30.38 48.99
N LYS A 24 19.15 29.67 50.10
CA LYS A 24 18.57 30.27 51.31
C LYS A 24 18.93 29.65 52.66
N ARG A 25 20.10 29.00 52.80
CA ARG A 25 20.46 28.31 54.06
C ARG A 25 21.95 28.24 54.44
N SER A 26 22.80 29.13 53.93
CA SER A 26 24.26 29.11 54.21
C SER A 26 24.89 30.46 54.63
N GLU A 27 24.09 31.52 54.75
CA GLU A 27 24.42 32.77 55.45
C GLU A 27 23.51 32.74 56.72
N GLU A 28 23.95 32.82 57.98
CA GLU A 28 25.19 33.39 58.57
C GLU A 28 25.81 32.54 59.70
N ILE A 29 25.21 31.40 60.07
CA ILE A 29 25.28 30.89 61.46
C ILE A 29 26.49 30.01 61.80
N LEU A 30 27.18 29.39 60.83
CA LEU A 30 28.22 28.39 61.11
C LEU A 30 29.66 28.93 61.21
N PHE A 31 29.92 30.17 60.79
CA PHE A 31 31.26 30.78 60.89
C PHE A 31 31.56 31.30 62.31
N TYR A 32 30.52 31.70 63.05
CA TYR A 32 30.65 32.32 64.38
C TYR A 32 30.79 31.34 65.56
N LEU A 33 30.53 30.04 65.37
CA LEU A 33 30.37 29.08 66.48
C LEU A 33 31.65 28.34 66.90
N LYS A 34 32.78 28.55 66.21
CA LYS A 34 34.07 27.86 66.51
C LYS A 34 35.25 28.81 66.79
N MET A 35 35.04 30.12 66.67
CA MET A 35 36.02 31.19 66.96
C MET A 35 35.60 32.00 68.20
N GLY A 36 35.29 31.30 69.30
CA GLY A 36 35.11 31.93 70.60
C GLY A 36 36.45 32.45 71.12
N GLU A 37 36.46 33.68 71.65
CA GLU A 37 37.63 34.35 72.26
C GLU A 37 38.72 34.86 71.29
N LEU A 38 38.32 35.54 70.21
CA LEU A 38 38.96 36.79 69.73
C LEU A 38 38.06 37.42 68.68
N MET A 39 37.65 38.68 68.86
CA MET A 39 36.81 39.43 67.91
C MET A 39 37.59 40.59 67.29
N PRO A 40 38.39 40.37 66.22
CA PRO A 40 38.78 41.44 65.31
C PRO A 40 37.51 42.01 64.67
N THR A 41 37.33 43.33 64.70
CA THR A 41 36.20 44.01 64.05
C THR A 41 36.34 44.08 62.52
N ASP A 42 37.47 43.62 61.97
CA ASP A 42 37.73 43.55 60.53
C ASP A 42 37.89 42.11 60.03
N ARG A 43 37.05 41.75 59.04
CA ARG A 43 37.08 40.49 58.29
C ARG A 43 38.46 40.22 57.66
N GLY A 44 39.17 41.27 57.23
CA GLY A 44 40.50 41.17 56.65
C GLY A 44 41.55 40.67 57.64
N GLU A 45 41.46 41.06 58.91
CA GLU A 45 42.39 40.59 59.96
C GLU A 45 42.18 39.10 60.28
N VAL A 46 40.92 38.65 60.33
CA VAL A 46 40.58 37.22 60.50
C VAL A 46 41.12 36.39 59.34
N LEU A 47 40.87 36.81 58.09
CA LEU A 47 41.37 36.12 56.90
C LEU A 47 42.90 36.09 56.87
N LYS A 48 43.57 37.18 57.23
CA LYS A 48 45.04 37.26 57.32
C LYS A 48 45.61 36.35 58.42
N HIS A 49 44.96 36.26 59.58
CA HIS A 49 45.37 35.34 60.64
C HIS A 49 45.24 33.88 60.19
N VAL A 50 44.09 33.51 59.62
CA VAL A 50 43.84 32.18 59.07
C VAL A 50 44.85 31.86 57.96
N PHE A 51 45.07 32.74 57.00
CA PHE A 51 46.06 32.54 55.92
C PHE A 51 47.46 32.22 56.49
N ASN A 52 47.95 33.04 57.43
CA ASN A 52 49.26 32.87 58.04
C ASN A 52 49.41 31.58 58.87
N GLN A 53 48.31 30.97 59.33
CA GLN A 53 48.32 29.68 60.03
C GLN A 53 48.63 28.51 59.07
N TYR A 54 48.24 28.61 57.80
CA TYR A 54 48.40 27.54 56.81
C TYR A 54 49.54 27.79 55.80
N ASP A 55 50.02 29.03 55.65
CA ASP A 55 51.25 29.35 54.91
C ASP A 55 52.49 28.95 55.74
N ARG A 56 52.73 27.64 55.83
CA ARG A 56 53.81 27.05 56.65
C ARG A 56 55.20 27.53 56.23
N HIS A 57 55.34 27.98 54.99
CA HIS A 57 56.60 28.41 54.39
C HIS A 57 56.76 29.93 54.35
N ARG A 58 55.75 30.71 54.78
CA ARG A 58 55.71 32.19 54.73
C ARG A 58 55.99 32.75 53.34
N ARG A 59 55.43 32.12 52.31
CA ARG A 59 55.60 32.53 50.90
C ARG A 59 54.68 33.70 50.52
N GLY A 60 53.63 33.96 51.29
CA GLY A 60 52.53 34.83 50.88
C GLY A 60 51.50 34.14 49.98
N GLU A 61 51.60 32.80 49.84
CA GLU A 61 50.83 31.97 48.90
C GLU A 61 50.53 30.59 49.52
N LEU A 62 49.27 30.15 49.43
CA LEU A 62 48.83 28.81 49.81
C LEU A 62 48.77 27.89 48.60
N SER A 63 49.33 26.69 48.73
CA SER A 63 49.16 25.61 47.77
C SER A 63 47.81 24.89 47.92
N ALA A 64 47.40 24.14 46.90
CA ALA A 64 46.18 23.33 46.95
C ALA A 64 46.09 22.36 48.14
N LEU A 65 47.22 21.85 48.66
CA LEU A 65 47.25 20.97 49.84
C LEU A 65 47.04 21.75 51.15
N GLU A 66 47.58 22.96 51.24
CA GLU A 66 47.38 23.86 52.38
C GLU A 66 45.91 24.35 52.42
N LEU A 67 45.34 24.70 51.26
CA LEU A 67 43.92 25.03 51.12
C LEU A 67 42.99 23.84 51.42
N GLN A 68 43.32 22.62 50.98
CA GLN A 68 42.53 21.44 51.31
C GLN A 68 42.51 21.19 52.82
N SER A 69 43.65 21.37 53.49
CA SER A 69 43.78 21.24 54.95
C SER A 69 42.92 22.28 55.66
N LEU A 70 43.03 23.55 55.25
CA LEU A 70 42.23 24.66 55.78
C LEU A 70 40.72 24.40 55.63
N HIS A 71 40.27 23.96 54.46
CA HIS A 71 38.85 23.66 54.24
C HIS A 71 38.37 22.47 55.06
N GLY A 72 39.19 21.45 55.27
CA GLY A 72 38.89 20.31 56.14
C GLY A 72 38.70 20.67 57.62
N ASP A 73 39.38 21.71 58.11
CA ASP A 73 39.22 22.20 59.48
C ASP A 73 37.96 23.10 59.65
N ILE A 74 37.49 23.71 58.55
CA ILE A 74 36.24 24.50 58.47
C ILE A 74 35.01 23.59 58.25
N ARG A 75 35.11 22.59 57.36
CA ARG A 75 34.03 21.67 56.96
C ARG A 75 34.41 20.23 57.26
N MET A 76 33.59 19.54 58.07
CA MET A 76 33.82 18.13 58.41
C MET A 76 33.93 17.26 57.13
N GLY A 77 35.08 16.61 56.95
CA GLY A 77 35.39 15.79 55.77
C GLY A 77 36.04 16.55 54.61
N GLY A 78 36.03 17.89 54.62
CA GLY A 78 36.60 18.74 53.58
C GLY A 78 36.03 18.47 52.18
N ILE A 79 36.81 18.81 51.15
CA ILE A 79 36.51 18.50 49.75
C ILE A 79 37.69 17.77 49.10
N SER A 80 37.44 17.03 48.02
CA SER A 80 38.47 16.26 47.33
C SER A 80 39.53 17.19 46.69
N TYR A 81 40.78 16.73 46.63
CA TYR A 81 41.88 17.48 46.06
C TYR A 81 41.64 17.95 44.60
N PRO A 82 41.03 17.13 43.70
CA PRO A 82 40.62 17.59 42.37
C PRO A 82 39.63 18.76 42.38
N GLN A 83 38.72 18.84 43.36
CA GLN A 83 37.81 19.98 43.50
C GLN A 83 38.52 21.22 44.03
N VAL A 84 39.53 21.09 44.92
CA VAL A 84 40.36 22.22 45.35
C VAL A 84 41.08 22.85 44.17
N LEU A 85 41.75 22.02 43.34
CA LEU A 85 42.38 22.48 42.10
C LEU A 85 41.38 23.12 41.13
N ALA A 86 40.15 22.60 41.05
CA ALA A 86 39.10 23.18 40.23
C ALA A 86 38.57 24.52 40.77
N SER A 87 38.51 24.71 42.09
CA SER A 87 38.22 26.01 42.72
C SER A 87 39.33 27.03 42.45
N MET A 88 40.60 26.65 42.68
CA MET A 88 41.74 27.52 42.41
C MET A 88 41.79 27.94 40.95
N LYS A 89 41.61 27.01 40.01
CA LYS A 89 41.53 27.31 38.58
C LYS A 89 40.32 28.18 38.18
N TYR A 90 39.28 28.23 38.99
CA TYR A 90 38.09 29.05 38.74
C TYR A 90 38.22 30.47 39.29
N VAL A 91 38.96 30.66 40.39
CA VAL A 91 39.07 31.95 41.10
C VAL A 91 40.45 32.59 41.00
N CYS A 92 41.53 31.84 41.21
CA CYS A 92 42.89 32.38 41.27
C CYS A 92 43.40 32.79 39.88
N ALA A 93 44.21 33.85 39.84
CA ALA A 93 44.97 34.24 38.66
C ALA A 93 46.03 33.20 38.26
N ASN A 94 46.60 32.49 39.24
CA ASN A 94 47.49 31.34 39.05
C ASN A 94 46.82 30.07 39.60
N PRO A 95 46.59 29.01 38.80
CA PRO A 95 45.88 27.82 39.27
C PRO A 95 46.63 26.99 40.33
N ASP A 96 47.94 27.18 40.51
CA ASP A 96 48.77 26.36 41.40
C ASP A 96 48.93 26.95 42.81
N VAL A 97 48.62 28.24 42.99
CA VAL A 97 48.78 28.99 44.26
C VAL A 97 47.61 29.94 44.51
N CYS A 98 47.34 30.26 45.78
CA CYS A 98 46.30 31.20 46.19
C CYS A 98 46.91 32.29 47.06
N THR A 99 46.75 33.54 46.66
CA THR A 99 47.17 34.70 47.45
C THR A 99 46.16 35.04 48.55
N LEU A 100 46.54 35.91 49.48
CA LEU A 100 45.67 36.37 50.57
C LEU A 100 44.41 37.08 50.06
N GLU A 101 44.52 37.80 48.94
CA GLU A 101 43.40 38.56 48.34
C GLU A 101 42.36 37.61 47.72
N GLU A 102 42.80 36.50 47.14
CA GLU A 102 41.94 35.48 46.51
C GLU A 102 41.33 34.49 47.52
N LEU A 103 41.95 34.31 48.71
CA LEU A 103 41.60 33.28 49.68
C LEU A 103 40.10 33.22 49.98
N HIS A 104 39.48 34.39 50.18
CA HIS A 104 38.07 34.47 50.52
C HIS A 104 37.17 33.86 49.42
N ASP A 105 37.41 34.23 48.17
CA ASP A 105 36.57 33.83 47.04
C ASP A 105 36.84 32.37 46.65
N VAL A 106 38.09 31.90 46.80
CA VAL A 106 38.45 30.48 46.68
C VAL A 106 37.70 29.64 47.71
N LEU A 107 37.67 30.06 48.98
CA LEU A 107 36.92 29.36 50.02
C LEU A 107 35.40 29.36 49.76
N GLN A 108 34.84 30.44 49.20
CA GLN A 108 33.43 30.47 48.79
C GLN A 108 33.13 29.48 47.65
N GLU A 109 33.99 29.40 46.63
CA GLU A 109 33.83 28.43 45.54
C GLU A 109 34.03 26.98 46.03
N MET A 110 34.99 26.75 46.94
CA MET A 110 35.16 25.44 47.61
C MET A 110 33.92 25.04 48.42
N ASP A 111 33.29 25.97 49.17
CA ASP A 111 32.05 25.70 49.87
C ASP A 111 30.87 25.45 48.91
N ARG A 112 30.75 26.22 47.82
CA ARG A 112 29.74 25.97 46.77
C ARG A 112 29.87 24.55 46.22
N ARG A 113 31.09 24.13 45.90
CA ARG A 113 31.38 22.78 45.42
C ARG A 113 31.13 21.73 46.49
N TYR A 114 31.49 21.98 47.74
CA TYR A 114 31.29 21.05 48.86
C TYR A 114 29.80 20.68 49.00
N PHE A 115 28.91 21.67 49.07
CA PHE A 115 27.47 21.39 49.17
C PHE A 115 26.93 20.69 47.92
N LEU A 116 27.36 21.11 46.72
CA LEU A 116 26.97 20.42 45.48
C LEU A 116 27.44 18.96 45.46
N VAL A 117 28.69 18.66 45.83
CA VAL A 117 29.22 17.29 45.87
C VAL A 117 28.42 16.42 46.84
N GLN A 118 28.02 16.95 48.00
CA GLN A 118 27.16 16.21 48.94
C GLN A 118 25.81 15.86 48.30
N ASP A 119 25.09 16.83 47.73
CA ASP A 119 23.79 16.59 47.08
C ASP A 119 23.93 15.61 45.89
N LEU A 120 24.97 15.78 45.08
CA LEU A 120 25.29 14.91 43.94
C LEU A 120 25.63 13.48 44.37
N ARG A 121 26.23 13.29 45.55
CA ARG A 121 26.55 11.97 46.10
C ARG A 121 25.28 11.16 46.38
N TRP A 122 24.24 11.81 46.89
CA TRP A 122 22.91 11.19 47.07
C TRP A 122 22.30 10.79 45.72
N GLU A 123 22.25 11.69 44.75
CA GLU A 123 21.70 11.42 43.41
C GLU A 123 22.48 10.30 42.68
N PHE A 124 23.81 10.27 42.81
CA PHE A 124 24.63 9.17 42.27
C PHE A 124 24.27 7.83 42.92
N SER A 125 24.07 7.78 44.24
CA SER A 125 23.69 6.55 44.96
C SER A 125 22.32 6.00 44.57
N LEU A 126 21.42 6.84 44.03
CA LEU A 126 20.13 6.38 43.46
C LEU A 126 20.32 5.71 42.09
N LEU A 127 21.37 6.06 41.35
CA LEU A 127 21.73 5.46 40.06
C LEU A 127 22.58 4.20 40.24
N ASP A 128 23.48 4.19 41.22
CA ASP A 128 24.30 3.04 41.62
C ASP A 128 23.54 2.09 42.56
N ARG A 129 22.67 1.28 41.96
CA ARG A 129 21.91 0.24 42.69
C ARG A 129 22.76 -0.88 43.27
N GLU A 130 24.02 -1.01 42.84
CA GLU A 130 24.92 -2.08 43.29
C GLU A 130 25.84 -1.63 44.43
N GLN A 131 25.83 -0.33 44.79
CA GLN A 131 26.68 0.29 45.81
C GLN A 131 28.18 0.04 45.57
N ARG A 132 28.59 0.07 44.29
CA ARG A 132 29.99 -0.14 43.85
C ARG A 132 30.76 1.16 43.60
N ASP A 133 30.14 2.30 43.88
CA ASP A 133 30.58 3.65 43.52
C ASP A 133 30.78 3.82 42.00
N MET A 134 29.94 3.16 41.20
CA MET A 134 30.08 3.09 39.74
C MET A 134 28.71 3.01 39.04
N ILE A 135 28.53 3.80 37.99
CA ILE A 135 27.33 3.80 37.12
C ILE A 135 27.72 3.63 35.65
N ASN A 136 26.80 3.24 34.76
CA ASN A 136 27.16 3.13 33.35
C ASN A 136 27.32 4.51 32.66
N GLU A 137 28.05 4.55 31.54
CA GLU A 137 28.37 5.81 30.84
C GLU A 137 27.10 6.59 30.43
N HIS A 138 25.98 5.93 30.16
CA HIS A 138 24.72 6.59 29.82
C HIS A 138 24.05 7.24 31.05
N GLN A 139 24.07 6.58 32.22
CA GLN A 139 23.62 7.16 33.48
C GLN A 139 24.48 8.37 33.88
N ALA A 140 25.80 8.26 33.75
CA ALA A 140 26.73 9.36 34.03
C ALA A 140 26.50 10.55 33.08
N MET A 141 26.34 10.29 31.77
CA MET A 141 25.99 11.32 30.79
C MET A 141 24.66 12.01 31.15
N TRP A 142 23.64 11.23 31.51
CA TRP A 142 22.33 11.75 31.90
C TRP A 142 22.43 12.63 33.16
N MET A 143 23.21 12.21 34.16
CA MET A 143 23.43 12.99 35.39
C MET A 143 24.14 14.32 35.12
N VAL A 144 25.22 14.32 34.33
CA VAL A 144 25.92 15.55 33.93
C VAL A 144 25.02 16.45 33.08
N GLN A 145 24.21 15.88 32.17
CA GLN A 145 23.24 16.62 31.37
C GLN A 145 22.12 17.22 32.22
N ALA A 146 21.62 16.51 33.24
CA ALA A 146 20.60 17.00 34.15
C ALA A 146 21.12 18.19 34.98
N MET A 147 22.36 18.09 35.48
CA MET A 147 22.99 19.15 36.27
C MET A 147 23.35 20.40 35.46
N HIS A 148 23.87 20.23 34.25
CA HIS A 148 24.29 21.36 33.41
C HIS A 148 23.10 21.94 32.61
N GLY A 149 22.03 21.17 32.43
CA GLY A 149 20.83 21.59 31.71
C GLY A 149 21.14 22.07 30.29
N LYS A 150 20.86 23.36 30.02
CA LYS A 150 21.17 24.00 28.73
C LYS A 150 22.67 24.20 28.48
N ASN A 151 23.50 24.12 29.53
CA ASN A 151 24.93 24.34 29.47
C ASN A 151 25.72 23.02 29.29
N PHE A 152 25.02 21.91 29.02
CA PHE A 152 25.63 20.61 28.75
C PHE A 152 26.33 20.58 27.38
N SER A 153 27.66 20.43 27.39
CA SER A 153 28.47 20.33 26.18
C SER A 153 28.74 18.86 25.82
N ARG A 154 28.12 18.38 24.73
CA ARG A 154 28.35 17.02 24.19
C ARG A 154 29.80 16.79 23.81
N ARG A 155 30.47 17.82 23.26
CA ARG A 155 31.91 17.82 22.94
C ARG A 155 32.76 17.54 24.18
N LYS A 156 32.49 18.23 25.29
CA LYS A 156 33.24 18.00 26.55
C LYS A 156 32.94 16.63 27.17
N TRP A 157 31.71 16.13 27.06
CA TRP A 157 31.38 14.76 27.47
C TRP A 157 32.14 13.70 26.64
N ALA A 158 32.19 13.87 25.31
CA ALA A 158 32.97 12.98 24.44
C ALA A 158 34.49 13.07 24.71
N ALA A 159 35.01 14.27 24.97
CA ALA A 159 36.41 14.48 25.35
C ALA A 159 36.73 13.84 26.72
N PHE A 160 35.82 13.93 27.68
CA PHE A 160 35.91 13.21 28.96
C PHE A 160 36.02 11.70 28.70
N LEU A 161 35.06 11.09 27.99
CA LEU A 161 35.07 9.65 27.69
C LEU A 161 36.36 9.20 26.98
N LYS A 162 36.87 9.99 26.02
CA LYS A 162 38.12 9.72 25.30
C LYS A 162 39.37 9.77 26.20
N ASN A 163 39.34 10.61 27.23
CA ASN A 163 40.47 10.82 28.15
C ASN A 163 40.38 9.96 29.42
N ARG A 164 39.35 9.11 29.58
CA ARG A 164 39.27 8.13 30.67
C ARG A 164 40.40 7.12 30.57
N ALA A 165 40.91 6.67 31.72
CA ALA A 165 41.97 5.66 31.78
C ALA A 165 41.57 4.33 31.13
N ILE A 166 40.27 3.98 31.16
CA ILE A 166 39.72 2.78 30.50
C ILE A 166 38.36 3.13 29.84
N PRO A 167 38.33 3.47 28.54
CA PRO A 167 37.09 3.75 27.82
C PRO A 167 36.12 2.55 27.80
N GLY A 168 34.80 2.81 27.86
CA GLY A 168 33.76 1.78 27.78
C GLY A 168 33.50 0.99 29.09
N THR A 169 34.17 1.36 30.19
CA THR A 169 33.91 0.82 31.54
C THR A 169 32.85 1.62 32.29
N LEU A 170 32.38 1.12 33.43
CA LEU A 170 31.54 1.90 34.34
C LEU A 170 32.31 3.15 34.83
N VAL A 171 31.58 4.24 35.06
CA VAL A 171 32.08 5.55 35.49
C VAL A 171 31.95 5.67 37.00
N ALA A 172 33.06 5.90 37.70
CA ALA A 172 33.05 6.16 39.13
C ALA A 172 32.70 7.62 39.45
N PHE A 173 32.09 7.89 40.60
CA PHE A 173 31.73 9.28 40.99
C PHE A 173 32.96 10.20 41.01
N ALA A 174 34.09 9.72 41.50
CA ALA A 174 35.35 10.46 41.55
C ALA A 174 35.89 10.85 40.15
N GLU A 175 35.50 10.16 39.07
CA GLU A 175 35.86 10.57 37.71
C GLU A 175 35.04 11.79 37.23
N ILE A 176 33.81 11.95 37.73
CA ILE A 176 32.85 12.97 37.25
C ILE A 176 32.52 14.07 38.25
N GLU A 177 32.92 13.99 39.52
CA GLU A 177 32.56 14.98 40.54
C GLU A 177 32.97 16.42 40.14
N VAL A 178 34.18 16.59 39.61
CA VAL A 178 34.68 17.90 39.14
C VAL A 178 33.90 18.36 37.91
N LEU A 179 33.53 17.43 37.03
CA LEU A 179 32.74 17.74 35.84
C LEU A 179 31.34 18.22 36.23
N LEU A 180 30.67 17.55 37.17
CA LEU A 180 29.33 17.88 37.69
C LEU A 180 29.28 19.25 38.39
N CYS A 181 30.36 19.65 39.06
CA CYS A 181 30.43 20.96 39.75
C CYS A 181 30.84 22.12 38.84
N ASN A 182 31.44 21.82 37.67
CA ASN A 182 31.86 22.79 36.66
C ASN A 182 30.70 23.26 35.77
N VAL A 183 29.67 23.83 36.41
CA VAL A 183 28.54 24.46 35.72
C VAL A 183 29.03 25.71 34.99
N LYS A 184 29.18 25.59 33.66
CA LYS A 184 29.62 26.66 32.77
C LYS A 184 28.77 27.94 32.88
N SER A 185 29.39 29.08 32.62
CA SER A 185 28.66 30.32 32.32
C SER A 185 27.93 30.19 30.97
N SER A 186 26.93 31.04 30.73
CA SER A 186 26.26 31.07 29.42
C SER A 186 27.20 31.45 28.27
N LEU A 187 28.30 32.16 28.56
CA LEU A 187 29.27 32.60 27.56
C LEU A 187 30.13 31.42 27.08
N ASP A 188 30.60 30.58 28.01
CA ASP A 188 31.38 29.38 27.67
C ASP A 188 30.59 28.39 26.81
N VAL A 189 29.26 28.40 26.91
CA VAL A 189 28.37 27.53 26.13
C VAL A 189 28.20 28.08 24.71
N LEU A 190 28.08 29.41 24.56
CA LEU A 190 28.06 30.04 23.24
C LEU A 190 29.37 29.78 22.49
N GLN A 191 30.52 29.90 23.14
CA GLN A 191 31.82 29.60 22.53
C GLN A 191 31.96 28.13 22.09
N ASP A 192 31.56 27.16 22.93
CA ASP A 192 31.52 25.74 22.55
C ASP A 192 30.60 25.51 21.34
N ASN A 193 29.43 26.16 21.30
CA ASN A 193 28.47 26.03 20.20
C ASN A 193 28.99 26.66 18.90
N GLU A 194 29.65 27.82 18.96
CA GLU A 194 30.29 28.48 17.81
C GLU A 194 31.49 27.67 17.29
N GLU A 195 32.22 26.96 18.15
CA GLU A 195 33.25 26.00 17.74
C GLU A 195 32.63 24.75 17.11
N GLU A 196 31.54 24.22 17.66
CA GLU A 196 30.83 23.05 17.10
C GLU A 196 30.17 23.37 15.74
N GLU A 197 29.59 24.55 15.55
CA GLU A 197 29.09 24.99 14.24
C GLU A 197 30.21 25.18 13.21
N ARG A 198 31.36 25.73 13.61
CA ARG A 198 32.53 25.81 12.72
C ARG A 198 33.04 24.43 12.30
N ASP A 199 33.11 23.48 13.24
CA ASP A 199 33.51 22.11 12.93
C ASP A 199 32.51 21.39 12.00
N ARG A 200 31.19 21.57 12.22
CA ARG A 200 30.14 21.06 11.32
C ARG A 200 30.24 21.66 9.91
N GLN A 201 30.49 22.97 9.81
CA GLN A 201 30.66 23.66 8.52
C GLN A 201 31.91 23.15 7.80
N ALA A 202 33.04 23.00 8.50
CA ALA A 202 34.27 22.43 7.95
C ALA A 202 34.11 20.95 7.53
N GLU A 203 33.32 20.16 8.25
CA GLU A 203 32.99 18.78 7.84
C GLU A 203 32.11 18.75 6.58
N LEU A 204 31.08 19.59 6.51
CA LEU A 204 30.24 19.73 5.31
C LEU A 204 31.04 20.22 4.10
N GLU A 205 31.97 21.16 4.29
CA GLU A 205 32.88 21.63 3.24
C GLU A 205 33.83 20.53 2.76
N ARG A 206 34.48 19.80 3.69
CA ARG A 206 35.29 18.61 3.37
C ARG A 206 34.49 17.54 2.63
N LYS A 207 33.22 17.34 2.99
CA LYS A 207 32.33 16.40 2.30
C LYS A 207 32.02 16.86 0.87
N ARG A 208 31.68 18.13 0.68
CA ARG A 208 31.46 18.73 -0.66
C ARG A 208 32.71 18.62 -1.52
N LEU A 209 33.90 18.86 -0.97
CA LEU A 209 35.16 18.74 -1.69
C LEU A 209 35.36 17.30 -2.21
N ARG A 210 35.14 16.29 -1.36
CA ARG A 210 35.20 14.87 -1.74
C ARG A 210 34.15 14.50 -2.80
N GLU A 211 32.90 14.95 -2.65
CA GLU A 211 31.84 14.72 -3.63
C GLU A 211 32.18 15.37 -4.99
N GLU A 212 32.84 16.53 -5.00
CA GLU A 212 33.31 17.19 -6.22
C GLU A 212 34.53 16.49 -6.85
N GLU A 213 35.50 16.04 -6.04
CA GLU A 213 36.63 15.22 -6.49
C GLU A 213 36.14 13.90 -7.12
N GLU A 214 35.21 13.19 -6.47
CA GLU A 214 34.60 11.99 -7.05
C GLU A 214 33.81 12.31 -8.33
N ARG A 215 33.15 13.47 -8.43
CA ARG A 215 32.47 13.88 -9.67
C ARG A 215 33.48 14.10 -10.79
N LYS A 216 34.58 14.82 -10.53
CA LYS A 216 35.68 15.04 -11.49
C LYS A 216 36.31 13.72 -11.94
N GLU A 217 36.51 12.77 -11.02
CA GLU A 217 37.05 11.45 -11.38
C GLU A 217 36.04 10.60 -12.17
N ARG A 218 34.74 10.64 -11.82
CA ARG A 218 33.67 10.01 -12.62
C ARG A 218 33.59 10.61 -14.04
N GLU A 219 33.70 11.93 -14.19
CA GLU A 219 33.78 12.60 -15.50
C GLU A 219 35.03 12.18 -16.28
N ARG A 220 36.20 12.07 -15.63
CA ARG A 220 37.45 11.60 -16.25
C ARG A 220 37.35 10.17 -16.75
N ILE A 221 36.79 9.27 -15.94
CA ILE A 221 36.54 7.87 -16.31
C ILE A 221 35.55 7.78 -17.48
N ASN A 222 34.51 8.60 -17.50
CA ASN A 222 33.56 8.64 -18.62
C ASN A 222 34.21 9.14 -19.90
N ARG A 223 35.01 10.22 -19.87
CA ARG A 223 35.77 10.69 -21.05
C ARG A 223 36.70 9.62 -21.61
N LEU A 224 37.44 8.90 -20.75
CA LEU A 224 38.29 7.79 -21.18
C LEU A 224 37.47 6.66 -21.83
N ARG A 225 36.27 6.35 -21.31
CA ARG A 225 35.35 5.37 -21.94
C ARG A 225 34.76 5.87 -23.26
N ASP A 226 34.51 7.17 -23.39
CA ASP A 226 34.03 7.78 -24.64
C ASP A 226 35.13 7.81 -25.70
N GLU A 227 36.37 8.14 -25.33
CA GLU A 227 37.55 8.04 -26.20
C GLU A 227 37.88 6.59 -26.59
N GLU A 228 37.66 5.61 -25.69
CA GLU A 228 37.80 4.19 -26.00
C GLU A 228 36.67 3.69 -26.93
N ARG A 229 35.43 4.16 -26.73
CA ARG A 229 34.30 3.91 -27.64
C ARG A 229 34.56 4.50 -29.02
N HIS A 230 34.93 5.77 -29.11
CA HIS A 230 35.22 6.46 -30.37
C HIS A 230 36.35 5.76 -31.15
N ARG A 231 37.41 5.33 -30.47
CA ARG A 231 38.52 4.58 -31.08
C ARG A 231 38.08 3.21 -31.60
N LYS A 232 37.26 2.48 -30.82
CA LYS A 232 36.67 1.20 -31.26
C LYS A 232 35.68 1.39 -32.41
N GLU A 233 34.96 2.50 -32.43
CA GLU A 233 34.06 2.87 -33.54
C GLU A 233 34.84 3.30 -34.79
N GLU A 234 35.97 4.00 -34.67
CA GLU A 234 36.87 4.30 -35.79
C GLU A 234 37.57 3.04 -36.33
N GLU A 235 38.06 2.16 -35.46
CA GLU A 235 38.66 0.87 -35.86
C GLU A 235 37.60 -0.03 -36.52
N LYS A 236 36.39 -0.06 -35.96
CA LYS A 236 35.25 -0.75 -36.57
C LYS A 236 34.88 -0.12 -37.91
N GLN A 237 34.79 1.21 -38.03
CA GLN A 237 34.49 1.89 -39.29
C GLN A 237 35.56 1.63 -40.35
N LYS A 238 36.84 1.60 -40.01
CA LYS A 238 37.93 1.24 -40.95
C LYS A 238 37.83 -0.22 -41.40
N HIS A 239 37.56 -1.14 -40.47
CA HIS A 239 37.35 -2.56 -40.79
C HIS A 239 36.05 -2.78 -41.59
N GLU A 240 35.00 -2.01 -41.31
CA GLU A 240 33.70 -2.07 -41.96
C GLU A 240 33.76 -1.39 -43.35
N GLU A 241 34.58 -0.37 -43.55
CA GLU A 241 34.88 0.25 -44.85
C GLU A 241 35.76 -0.67 -45.72
N GLU A 242 36.79 -1.30 -45.16
CA GLU A 242 37.60 -2.29 -45.88
C GLU A 242 36.77 -3.54 -46.25
N ALA A 243 35.93 -4.01 -45.32
CA ALA A 243 34.98 -5.09 -45.57
C ALA A 243 33.89 -4.69 -46.58
N ARG A 244 33.42 -3.43 -46.57
CA ARG A 244 32.45 -2.89 -47.53
C ARG A 244 33.06 -2.67 -48.91
N ARG A 245 34.36 -2.44 -49.01
CA ARG A 245 35.09 -2.40 -50.29
C ARG A 245 35.22 -3.79 -50.88
N LYS A 246 35.67 -4.78 -50.09
CA LYS A 246 35.69 -6.20 -50.48
C LYS A 246 34.28 -6.74 -50.80
N MET A 247 33.28 -6.35 -50.00
CA MET A 247 31.89 -6.67 -50.29
C MET A 247 31.40 -5.97 -51.54
N MET A 248 31.66 -4.69 -51.85
CA MET A 248 31.16 -4.09 -53.09
C MET A 248 31.69 -4.78 -54.36
N ASP A 249 32.92 -5.31 -54.33
CA ASP A 249 33.47 -6.07 -55.46
C ASP A 249 32.80 -7.46 -55.58
N GLU A 250 32.59 -8.19 -54.47
CA GLU A 250 31.86 -9.48 -54.49
C GLU A 250 30.33 -9.32 -54.67
N GLU A 251 29.74 -8.24 -54.15
CA GLU A 251 28.33 -7.86 -54.18
C GLU A 251 27.97 -7.25 -55.54
N GLY A 252 28.93 -6.65 -56.27
CA GLY A 252 28.74 -6.31 -57.68
C GLY A 252 28.51 -7.57 -58.55
N GLU A 253 29.21 -8.66 -58.25
CA GLU A 253 29.03 -9.95 -58.91
C GLU A 253 27.80 -10.72 -58.40
N ARG A 254 27.56 -10.71 -57.08
CA ARG A 254 26.39 -11.35 -56.46
C ARG A 254 25.09 -10.61 -56.76
N ARG A 255 25.02 -9.27 -56.78
CA ARG A 255 23.80 -8.52 -57.14
C ARG A 255 23.33 -8.82 -58.55
N ARG A 256 24.22 -9.06 -59.52
CA ARG A 256 23.79 -9.45 -60.87
C ARG A 256 23.07 -10.81 -60.85
N LYS A 257 23.65 -11.80 -60.16
CA LYS A 257 23.06 -13.14 -59.99
C LYS A 257 21.83 -13.15 -59.07
N GLN A 258 21.81 -12.27 -58.06
CA GLN A 258 20.76 -12.20 -57.04
C GLN A 258 19.60 -11.29 -57.45
N GLN A 259 19.79 -10.30 -58.33
CA GLN A 259 18.68 -9.59 -58.96
C GLN A 259 17.93 -10.50 -59.95
N GLU A 260 18.64 -11.33 -60.72
CA GLU A 260 18.00 -12.36 -61.54
C GLU A 260 17.22 -13.38 -60.68
N LEU A 261 17.83 -13.88 -59.59
CA LEU A 261 17.18 -14.83 -58.66
C LEU A 261 16.03 -14.22 -57.84
N GLU A 262 16.15 -12.99 -57.33
CA GLU A 262 15.09 -12.32 -56.55
C GLU A 262 13.95 -11.80 -57.43
N GLU A 263 14.19 -11.47 -58.70
CA GLU A 263 13.12 -11.16 -59.64
C GLU A 263 12.38 -12.44 -60.08
N GLU A 264 13.09 -13.56 -60.20
CA GLU A 264 12.49 -14.88 -60.43
C GLU A 264 11.74 -15.40 -59.18
N GLU A 265 12.31 -15.26 -57.98
CA GLU A 265 11.67 -15.66 -56.71
C GLU A 265 10.51 -14.74 -56.34
N ARG A 266 10.58 -13.41 -56.50
CA ARG A 266 9.40 -12.54 -56.28
C ARG A 266 8.25 -12.90 -57.21
N ARG A 267 8.52 -13.23 -58.49
CA ARG A 267 7.46 -13.71 -59.40
C ARG A 267 6.88 -15.06 -58.94
N LYS A 268 7.71 -15.99 -58.46
CA LYS A 268 7.26 -17.29 -57.93
C LYS A 268 6.55 -17.19 -56.57
N GLU A 269 6.98 -16.29 -55.69
CA GLU A 269 6.44 -16.11 -54.34
C GLU A 269 5.16 -15.28 -54.35
N GLU A 270 5.09 -14.20 -55.14
CA GLU A 270 3.84 -13.47 -55.35
C GLU A 270 2.78 -14.36 -56.04
N GLN A 271 3.20 -15.24 -56.96
CA GLN A 271 2.32 -16.24 -57.56
C GLN A 271 1.91 -17.32 -56.55
N ARG A 272 2.84 -17.86 -55.73
CA ARG A 272 2.53 -18.83 -54.67
C ARG A 272 1.65 -18.25 -53.56
N LEU A 273 1.82 -16.98 -53.19
CA LEU A 273 1.04 -16.35 -52.12
C LEU A 273 -0.39 -16.06 -52.59
N ARG A 274 -0.56 -15.63 -53.85
CA ARG A 274 -1.88 -15.53 -54.49
C ARG A 274 -2.53 -16.92 -54.64
N GLU A 275 -1.80 -17.93 -55.13
CA GLU A 275 -2.29 -19.30 -55.20
C GLU A 275 -2.63 -19.89 -53.82
N LEU A 276 -1.93 -19.51 -52.75
CA LEU A 276 -2.18 -20.02 -51.40
C LEU A 276 -3.33 -19.28 -50.71
N GLU A 277 -3.49 -17.97 -50.91
CA GLU A 277 -4.70 -17.24 -50.49
C GLU A 277 -5.95 -17.72 -51.25
N GLU A 278 -5.84 -17.91 -52.57
CA GLU A 278 -6.93 -18.41 -53.41
C GLU A 278 -7.29 -19.84 -53.01
N ARG A 279 -6.31 -20.74 -52.89
CA ARG A 279 -6.52 -22.13 -52.44
C ARG A 279 -7.03 -22.22 -50.99
N ASN A 280 -6.63 -21.31 -50.08
CA ASN A 280 -7.21 -21.26 -48.74
C ASN A 280 -8.65 -20.73 -48.73
N ARG A 281 -8.96 -19.69 -49.52
CA ARG A 281 -10.34 -19.19 -49.65
C ARG A 281 -11.25 -20.22 -50.32
N GLU A 282 -10.76 -20.91 -51.34
CA GLU A 282 -11.46 -22.02 -51.99
C GLU A 282 -11.61 -23.22 -51.06
N GLU A 283 -10.58 -23.62 -50.30
CA GLU A 283 -10.70 -24.74 -49.36
C GLU A 283 -11.59 -24.40 -48.15
N GLU A 284 -11.57 -23.16 -47.66
CA GLU A 284 -12.48 -22.69 -46.61
C GLU A 284 -13.92 -22.58 -47.12
N GLU A 285 -14.16 -22.07 -48.34
CA GLU A 285 -15.48 -22.16 -48.99
C GLU A 285 -15.92 -23.60 -49.22
N ARG A 286 -15.03 -24.49 -49.69
CA ARG A 286 -15.38 -25.88 -49.99
C ARG A 286 -15.71 -26.64 -48.70
N ARG A 287 -14.92 -26.47 -47.63
CA ARG A 287 -15.26 -26.99 -46.29
C ARG A 287 -16.59 -26.43 -45.79
N ARG A 288 -16.84 -25.13 -45.95
CA ARG A 288 -18.09 -24.49 -45.50
C ARG A 288 -19.30 -24.97 -46.30
N ARG A 289 -19.16 -25.29 -47.59
CA ARG A 289 -20.19 -25.91 -48.44
C ARG A 289 -20.40 -27.40 -48.09
N GLU A 290 -19.33 -28.19 -48.00
CA GLU A 290 -19.35 -29.61 -47.62
C GLU A 290 -19.94 -29.84 -46.21
N GLU A 291 -19.65 -28.96 -45.25
CA GLU A 291 -20.26 -28.97 -43.92
C GLU A 291 -21.74 -28.56 -43.98
N GLN A 292 -22.09 -27.47 -44.70
CA GLN A 292 -23.49 -27.07 -44.85
C GLN A 292 -24.37 -28.15 -45.49
N GLU A 293 -23.85 -28.93 -46.43
CA GLU A 293 -24.55 -30.03 -47.08
C GLU A 293 -24.76 -31.20 -46.10
N LYS A 294 -23.69 -31.74 -45.49
CA LYS A 294 -23.74 -32.81 -44.49
C LYS A 294 -24.69 -32.52 -43.31
N TYR A 295 -24.86 -31.24 -42.97
CA TYR A 295 -25.74 -30.81 -41.88
C TYR A 295 -27.15 -30.36 -42.29
N LYS A 296 -27.46 -30.20 -43.58
CA LYS A 296 -28.86 -30.11 -44.05
C LYS A 296 -29.51 -31.48 -44.00
N ASP A 297 -28.75 -32.52 -44.35
CA ASP A 297 -29.16 -33.91 -44.20
C ASP A 297 -29.39 -34.26 -42.72
N ALA A 298 -28.55 -33.79 -41.79
CA ALA A 298 -28.73 -34.04 -40.36
C ALA A 298 -30.06 -33.49 -39.80
N GLU A 299 -30.44 -32.27 -40.16
CA GLU A 299 -31.69 -31.63 -39.73
C GLU A 299 -32.92 -32.35 -40.29
N LYS A 300 -32.85 -32.74 -41.57
CA LYS A 300 -33.86 -33.59 -42.20
C LYS A 300 -33.97 -34.96 -41.53
N VAL A 301 -32.84 -35.60 -41.22
CA VAL A 301 -32.81 -36.91 -40.52
C VAL A 301 -33.42 -36.82 -39.12
N VAL A 302 -33.30 -35.70 -38.38
CA VAL A 302 -34.05 -35.52 -37.12
C VAL A 302 -35.55 -35.56 -37.38
N SER A 303 -36.05 -34.78 -38.34
CA SER A 303 -37.48 -34.77 -38.72
C SER A 303 -37.98 -36.15 -39.16
N ASP A 304 -37.26 -36.80 -40.08
CA ASP A 304 -37.62 -38.11 -40.62
C ASP A 304 -37.63 -39.17 -39.48
N THR A 305 -36.64 -39.17 -38.58
CA THR A 305 -36.59 -40.12 -37.44
C THR A 305 -37.67 -39.86 -36.38
N GLU A 306 -38.09 -38.61 -36.17
CA GLU A 306 -39.23 -38.31 -35.31
C GLU A 306 -40.56 -38.84 -35.86
N GLU A 307 -40.75 -38.79 -37.18
CA GLU A 307 -41.94 -39.36 -37.84
C GLU A 307 -41.92 -40.90 -37.80
N GLU A 308 -40.76 -41.52 -38.04
CA GLU A 308 -40.57 -42.97 -37.88
C GLU A 308 -40.84 -43.43 -36.43
N GLU A 309 -40.34 -42.72 -35.42
CA GLU A 309 -40.56 -43.02 -34.00
C GLU A 309 -42.05 -42.92 -33.61
N LYS A 310 -42.77 -41.89 -34.10
CA LYS A 310 -44.22 -41.73 -33.93
C LYS A 310 -44.99 -42.90 -34.57
N SER A 311 -44.56 -43.36 -35.75
CA SER A 311 -45.16 -44.51 -36.45
C SER A 311 -44.96 -45.83 -35.69
N LEU A 312 -43.74 -46.09 -35.19
CA LEU A 312 -43.46 -47.29 -34.38
C LEU A 312 -44.20 -47.29 -33.04
N LEU A 313 -44.38 -46.12 -32.40
CA LEU A 313 -45.17 -45.99 -31.18
C LEU A 313 -46.63 -46.41 -31.37
N GLU A 314 -47.25 -46.04 -32.50
CA GLU A 314 -48.63 -46.44 -32.80
C GLU A 314 -48.72 -47.93 -33.18
N GLN A 315 -47.75 -48.47 -33.91
CA GLN A 315 -47.66 -49.93 -34.16
C GLN A 315 -47.52 -50.71 -32.85
N LEU A 316 -46.66 -50.27 -31.94
CA LEU A 316 -46.46 -50.86 -30.61
C LEU A 316 -47.76 -50.81 -29.79
N ARG A 317 -48.51 -49.71 -29.88
CA ARG A 317 -49.83 -49.59 -29.25
C ARG A 317 -50.82 -50.63 -29.80
N ILE A 318 -50.91 -50.78 -31.13
CA ILE A 318 -51.80 -51.75 -31.77
C ILE A 318 -51.44 -53.19 -31.34
N VAL A 319 -50.15 -53.54 -31.28
CA VAL A 319 -49.69 -54.86 -30.80
C VAL A 319 -50.08 -55.07 -29.33
N ARG A 320 -49.87 -54.07 -28.46
CA ARG A 320 -50.29 -54.11 -27.04
C ARG A 320 -51.79 -54.22 -26.83
N GLU A 321 -52.61 -53.63 -27.70
CA GLU A 321 -54.06 -53.75 -27.65
C GLU A 321 -54.50 -55.16 -28.09
N LYS A 322 -53.91 -55.73 -29.14
CA LYS A 322 -54.13 -57.14 -29.54
C LYS A 322 -53.74 -58.12 -28.42
N LEU A 323 -52.59 -57.90 -27.78
CA LEU A 323 -52.07 -58.75 -26.70
C LEU A 323 -53.02 -58.87 -25.49
N LYS A 324 -53.86 -57.86 -25.23
CA LYS A 324 -54.85 -57.87 -24.14
C LYS A 324 -56.11 -58.69 -24.46
N VAL A 325 -56.39 -58.92 -25.74
CA VAL A 325 -57.63 -59.56 -26.22
C VAL A 325 -57.38 -61.01 -26.66
N GLU A 326 -56.16 -61.31 -27.12
CA GLU A 326 -55.78 -62.64 -27.60
C GLU A 326 -55.69 -63.66 -26.45
N THR A 327 -56.34 -64.82 -26.63
CA THR A 327 -56.41 -65.90 -25.64
C THR A 327 -55.62 -67.14 -26.07
N ASP A 328 -55.22 -67.22 -27.33
CA ASP A 328 -54.37 -68.29 -27.88
C ASP A 328 -52.91 -68.10 -27.46
N GLU A 329 -52.36 -69.05 -26.70
CA GLU A 329 -51.01 -68.99 -26.16
C GLU A 329 -49.93 -68.89 -27.25
N HIS A 330 -50.14 -69.50 -28.42
CA HIS A 330 -49.17 -69.47 -29.51
C HIS A 330 -49.13 -68.09 -30.18
N LYS A 331 -50.29 -67.53 -30.49
CA LYS A 331 -50.38 -66.16 -31.07
C LYS A 331 -49.90 -65.10 -30.08
N ARG A 332 -50.18 -65.30 -28.80
CA ARG A 332 -49.69 -64.42 -27.74
C ARG A 332 -48.16 -64.35 -27.72
N ARG A 333 -47.46 -65.49 -27.81
CA ARG A 333 -45.98 -65.50 -27.91
C ARG A 333 -45.48 -64.75 -29.15
N GLN A 334 -46.15 -64.90 -30.30
CA GLN A 334 -45.81 -64.16 -31.53
C GLN A 334 -45.98 -62.64 -31.36
N LEU A 335 -47.05 -62.20 -30.68
CA LEU A 335 -47.28 -60.79 -30.35
C LEU A 335 -46.27 -60.25 -29.31
N GLU A 336 -45.83 -61.07 -28.34
CA GLU A 336 -44.78 -60.72 -27.37
C GLU A 336 -43.40 -60.58 -28.05
N GLU A 337 -43.08 -61.44 -29.02
CA GLU A 337 -41.87 -61.31 -29.86
C GLU A 337 -41.93 -60.07 -30.77
N GLU A 338 -43.09 -59.77 -31.36
CA GLU A 338 -43.32 -58.57 -32.17
C GLU A 338 -43.19 -57.30 -31.32
N GLU A 339 -43.76 -57.28 -30.10
CA GLU A 339 -43.59 -56.17 -29.15
C GLU A 339 -42.11 -55.95 -28.81
N GLN A 340 -41.36 -57.02 -28.46
CA GLN A 340 -39.93 -56.93 -28.19
C GLN A 340 -39.10 -56.49 -29.40
N ARG A 341 -39.54 -56.76 -30.62
CA ARG A 341 -38.88 -56.29 -31.85
C ARG A 341 -39.14 -54.80 -32.06
N LEU A 342 -40.39 -54.34 -31.91
CA LEU A 342 -40.76 -52.92 -32.02
C LEU A 342 -40.07 -52.08 -30.94
N LEU A 343 -39.99 -52.56 -29.70
CA LEU A 343 -39.29 -51.88 -28.61
C LEU A 343 -37.78 -51.68 -28.89
N ARG A 344 -37.11 -52.66 -29.50
CA ARG A 344 -35.71 -52.56 -29.90
C ARG A 344 -35.52 -51.53 -31.02
N LEU A 345 -36.33 -51.59 -32.07
CA LEU A 345 -36.28 -50.62 -33.17
C LEU A 345 -36.55 -49.17 -32.71
N LEU A 346 -37.49 -48.99 -31.79
CA LEU A 346 -37.80 -47.69 -31.19
C LEU A 346 -36.63 -47.16 -30.35
N TYR A 347 -35.97 -48.02 -29.57
CA TYR A 347 -34.77 -47.67 -28.81
C TYR A 347 -33.64 -47.19 -29.73
N ASP A 348 -33.35 -47.94 -30.80
CA ASP A 348 -32.30 -47.61 -31.77
C ASP A 348 -32.61 -46.30 -32.52
N LEU A 349 -33.86 -46.09 -32.96
CA LEU A 349 -34.28 -44.83 -33.60
C LEU A 349 -34.21 -43.64 -32.65
N ARG A 350 -34.61 -43.81 -31.39
CA ARG A 350 -34.54 -42.73 -30.39
C ARG A 350 -33.08 -42.35 -30.08
N HIS A 351 -32.19 -43.33 -29.97
CA HIS A 351 -30.74 -43.09 -29.87
C HIS A 351 -30.18 -42.36 -31.10
N LYS A 352 -30.60 -42.76 -32.31
CA LYS A 352 -30.25 -42.10 -33.57
C LYS A 352 -30.72 -40.62 -33.56
N ARG A 353 -32.00 -40.36 -33.25
CA ARG A 353 -32.57 -39.00 -33.14
C ARG A 353 -31.76 -38.11 -32.19
N ILE A 354 -31.45 -38.61 -30.99
CA ILE A 354 -30.72 -37.86 -29.97
C ILE A 354 -29.30 -37.48 -30.43
N ARG A 355 -28.59 -38.38 -31.12
CA ARG A 355 -27.28 -38.08 -31.73
C ARG A 355 -27.39 -36.98 -32.79
N TYR A 356 -28.36 -37.05 -33.69
CA TYR A 356 -28.54 -36.02 -34.73
C TYR A 356 -29.03 -34.67 -34.17
N SER A 357 -29.93 -34.67 -33.17
CA SER A 357 -30.33 -33.49 -32.41
C SER A 357 -29.12 -32.78 -31.78
N LEU A 358 -28.21 -33.54 -31.15
CA LEU A 358 -26.97 -32.99 -30.60
C LEU A 358 -26.06 -32.38 -31.70
N LYS A 359 -25.91 -33.04 -32.86
CA LYS A 359 -25.14 -32.51 -34.01
C LYS A 359 -25.74 -31.20 -34.54
N VAL A 360 -27.07 -31.09 -34.63
CA VAL A 360 -27.75 -29.85 -35.02
C VAL A 360 -27.51 -28.75 -33.99
N ALA A 361 -27.65 -29.03 -32.69
CA ALA A 361 -27.39 -28.05 -31.64
C ALA A 361 -25.92 -27.54 -31.60
N ILE A 362 -24.94 -28.43 -31.87
CA ILE A 362 -23.51 -28.05 -32.00
C ILE A 362 -23.32 -27.06 -33.17
N LYS A 363 -24.01 -27.27 -34.29
CA LYS A 363 -23.93 -26.43 -35.49
C LYS A 363 -24.57 -25.05 -35.26
N GLU A 364 -25.76 -25.02 -34.66
CA GLU A 364 -26.48 -23.77 -34.38
C GLU A 364 -25.77 -22.91 -33.33
N ARG A 365 -24.98 -23.53 -32.44
CA ARG A 365 -24.32 -22.87 -31.29
C ARG A 365 -25.29 -22.15 -30.34
N ASP A 366 -26.56 -22.53 -30.37
CA ASP A 366 -27.58 -22.04 -29.44
C ASP A 366 -27.36 -22.64 -28.05
N ARG A 367 -27.16 -21.78 -27.06
CA ARG A 367 -26.86 -22.18 -25.67
C ARG A 367 -27.95 -23.06 -25.05
N TYR A 368 -29.23 -22.75 -25.30
CA TYR A 368 -30.36 -23.46 -24.70
C TYR A 368 -30.59 -24.80 -25.38
N LYS A 369 -30.58 -24.85 -26.71
CA LYS A 369 -30.69 -26.11 -27.46
C LYS A 369 -29.53 -27.05 -27.15
N LEU A 370 -28.30 -26.53 -27.11
CA LEU A 370 -27.11 -27.33 -26.77
C LEU A 370 -27.18 -27.88 -25.35
N GLN A 371 -27.61 -27.07 -24.37
CA GLN A 371 -27.84 -27.52 -22.99
C GLN A 371 -28.93 -28.60 -22.90
N TYR A 372 -30.01 -28.48 -23.68
CA TYR A 372 -31.10 -29.45 -23.75
C TYR A 372 -30.64 -30.78 -24.35
N SER A 373 -30.05 -30.77 -25.56
CA SER A 373 -29.60 -31.98 -26.25
C SER A 373 -28.51 -32.71 -25.47
N ILE A 374 -27.58 -32.01 -24.80
CA ILE A 374 -26.61 -32.63 -23.88
C ILE A 374 -27.31 -33.35 -22.72
N ASN A 375 -28.35 -32.76 -22.15
CA ASN A 375 -29.08 -33.35 -21.02
C ASN A 375 -29.94 -34.56 -21.46
N GLU A 376 -30.57 -34.49 -22.63
CA GLU A 376 -31.29 -35.62 -23.23
C GLU A 376 -30.32 -36.80 -23.49
N PHE A 377 -29.18 -36.53 -24.13
CA PHE A 377 -28.13 -37.52 -24.41
C PHE A 377 -27.63 -38.24 -23.15
N LYS A 378 -27.38 -37.49 -22.08
CA LYS A 378 -26.95 -38.04 -20.77
C LYS A 378 -28.05 -38.83 -20.06
N THR A 379 -29.31 -38.39 -20.17
CA THR A 379 -30.44 -39.03 -19.50
C THR A 379 -30.72 -40.41 -20.09
N GLU A 380 -30.69 -40.52 -21.42
CA GLU A 380 -30.92 -41.78 -22.15
C GLU A 380 -29.68 -42.69 -22.23
N LYS A 381 -28.52 -42.21 -21.76
CA LYS A 381 -27.24 -42.95 -21.75
C LYS A 381 -26.83 -43.44 -23.14
N VAL A 382 -27.03 -42.60 -24.15
CA VAL A 382 -26.60 -42.88 -25.52
C VAL A 382 -25.07 -42.99 -25.54
N GLU A 383 -24.54 -43.98 -26.25
CA GLU A 383 -23.09 -44.15 -26.41
C GLU A 383 -22.51 -43.05 -27.31
N ASP A 384 -21.41 -42.40 -26.89
CA ASP A 384 -20.76 -41.30 -27.61
C ASP A 384 -19.68 -41.80 -28.58
N VAL A 385 -20.12 -42.40 -29.68
CA VAL A 385 -19.23 -43.01 -30.70
C VAL A 385 -18.41 -41.96 -31.46
N ASP A 386 -18.98 -40.76 -31.66
CA ASP A 386 -18.43 -39.71 -32.53
C ASP A 386 -17.70 -38.59 -31.75
N MET A 387 -17.60 -38.70 -30.41
CA MET A 387 -17.14 -37.64 -29.48
C MET A 387 -17.97 -36.34 -29.53
N ASP A 388 -19.23 -36.43 -29.96
CA ASP A 388 -20.12 -35.27 -30.06
C ASP A 388 -20.50 -34.73 -28.69
N LEU A 389 -20.63 -35.58 -27.66
CA LEU A 389 -20.96 -35.12 -26.31
C LEU A 389 -19.81 -34.27 -25.73
N GLU A 390 -18.57 -34.70 -25.88
CA GLU A 390 -17.42 -33.92 -25.41
C GLU A 390 -17.28 -32.59 -26.18
N LYS A 391 -17.50 -32.62 -27.50
CA LYS A 391 -17.49 -31.44 -28.37
C LYS A 391 -18.60 -30.46 -27.99
N ALA A 392 -19.81 -30.94 -27.77
CA ALA A 392 -20.96 -30.16 -27.33
C ALA A 392 -20.72 -29.51 -25.96
N GLU A 393 -20.21 -30.27 -24.98
CA GLU A 393 -19.87 -29.72 -23.68
C GLU A 393 -18.76 -28.65 -23.76
N ARG A 394 -17.73 -28.87 -24.58
CA ARG A 394 -16.64 -27.90 -24.77
C ARG A 394 -17.17 -26.60 -25.36
N LEU A 395 -18.03 -26.68 -26.38
CA LEU A 395 -18.70 -25.54 -26.99
C LEU A 395 -19.65 -24.82 -26.03
N LEU A 396 -20.43 -25.56 -25.22
CA LEU A 396 -21.30 -24.99 -24.19
C LEU A 396 -20.48 -24.24 -23.11
N ARG A 397 -19.32 -24.79 -22.71
CA ARG A 397 -18.37 -24.13 -21.81
C ARG A 397 -17.78 -22.87 -22.45
N GLU A 398 -17.45 -22.89 -23.75
CA GLU A 398 -16.98 -21.72 -24.50
C GLU A 398 -18.03 -20.59 -24.49
N ILE A 399 -19.26 -20.88 -24.93
CA ILE A 399 -20.37 -19.91 -25.01
C ILE A 399 -20.68 -19.33 -23.62
N THR A 400 -20.87 -20.20 -22.62
CA THR A 400 -21.18 -19.77 -21.25
C THR A 400 -20.06 -18.90 -20.66
N SER A 401 -18.80 -19.22 -20.95
CA SER A 401 -17.66 -18.41 -20.48
C SER A 401 -17.56 -17.07 -21.21
N ARG A 402 -17.87 -17.03 -22.51
CA ARG A 402 -17.95 -15.80 -23.32
C ARG A 402 -19.07 -14.87 -22.79
N ASP A 403 -20.25 -15.41 -22.53
CA ASP A 403 -21.39 -14.65 -21.98
C ASP A 403 -21.04 -14.07 -20.61
N ASN A 404 -20.49 -14.89 -19.70
CA ASN A 404 -20.10 -14.46 -18.37
C ASN A 404 -19.00 -13.39 -18.41
N LEU A 405 -18.04 -13.51 -19.34
CA LEU A 405 -17.01 -12.48 -19.53
C LEU A 405 -17.60 -11.18 -20.06
N ARG A 406 -18.51 -11.24 -21.04
CA ARG A 406 -19.23 -10.06 -21.56
C ARG A 406 -20.03 -9.34 -20.48
N LYS A 407 -20.75 -10.09 -19.63
CA LYS A 407 -21.49 -9.54 -18.49
C LYS A 407 -20.57 -8.93 -17.42
N ALA A 408 -19.40 -9.51 -17.16
CA ALA A 408 -18.40 -8.91 -16.27
C ALA A 408 -17.76 -7.64 -16.88
N VAL A 409 -17.50 -7.64 -18.19
CA VAL A 409 -17.02 -6.48 -18.97
C VAL A 409 -18.03 -5.33 -18.97
N SER A 410 -19.32 -5.62 -19.08
CA SER A 410 -20.37 -4.59 -19.07
C SER A 410 -20.59 -4.01 -17.67
N ARG A 411 -20.61 -4.85 -16.62
CA ARG A 411 -20.74 -4.41 -15.22
C ARG A 411 -19.53 -3.65 -14.68
N ARG A 412 -18.34 -3.84 -15.28
CA ARG A 412 -17.06 -3.24 -14.85
C ARG A 412 -16.72 -3.46 -13.37
N GLU A 413 -17.10 -4.61 -12.81
CA GLU A 413 -16.70 -5.02 -11.47
C GLU A 413 -15.39 -5.82 -11.51
N ILE A 414 -14.37 -5.34 -10.77
CA ILE A 414 -13.03 -5.95 -10.72
C ILE A 414 -13.10 -7.44 -10.35
N GLU A 415 -13.89 -7.79 -9.33
CA GLU A 415 -14.02 -9.18 -8.88
C GLU A 415 -14.72 -10.08 -9.90
N GLU A 416 -15.78 -9.61 -10.58
CA GLU A 416 -16.47 -10.41 -11.58
C GLU A 416 -15.61 -10.62 -12.83
N LEU A 417 -14.87 -9.59 -13.25
CA LEU A 417 -13.88 -9.68 -14.33
C LEU A 417 -12.79 -10.71 -14.01
N GLU A 418 -12.21 -10.65 -12.82
CA GLU A 418 -11.19 -11.60 -12.38
C GLU A 418 -11.75 -13.03 -12.29
N LYS A 419 -12.97 -13.22 -11.77
CA LYS A 419 -13.64 -14.52 -11.72
C LYS A 419 -13.87 -15.07 -13.14
N ALA A 420 -14.40 -14.28 -14.06
CA ALA A 420 -14.67 -14.68 -15.44
C ALA A 420 -13.39 -15.03 -16.22
N ILE A 421 -12.35 -14.19 -16.14
CA ILE A 421 -11.04 -14.46 -16.75
C ILE A 421 -10.46 -15.78 -16.21
N ASN A 422 -10.47 -15.98 -14.89
CA ASN A 422 -9.92 -17.19 -14.27
C ASN A 422 -10.68 -18.47 -14.67
N VAL A 423 -11.99 -18.41 -14.92
CA VAL A 423 -12.77 -19.55 -15.45
C VAL A 423 -12.31 -19.91 -16.88
N ILE A 424 -12.10 -18.91 -17.74
CA ILE A 424 -11.61 -19.11 -19.12
C ILE A 424 -10.22 -19.76 -19.12
N LYS A 425 -9.30 -19.29 -18.26
CA LYS A 425 -7.95 -19.85 -18.11
C LYS A 425 -7.99 -21.31 -17.64
N LYS A 426 -8.75 -21.60 -16.59
CA LYS A 426 -8.89 -22.97 -16.04
C LYS A 426 -9.47 -23.96 -17.05
N ASN A 427 -10.33 -23.50 -17.95
CA ASN A 427 -10.95 -24.31 -18.99
C ASN A 427 -10.12 -24.42 -20.29
N GLY A 428 -8.94 -23.79 -20.37
CA GLY A 428 -8.10 -23.81 -21.57
C GLY A 428 -8.67 -23.02 -22.76
N LEU A 429 -9.61 -22.10 -22.53
CA LEU A 429 -10.35 -21.37 -23.56
C LEU A 429 -9.64 -20.09 -24.04
N GLU A 430 -8.38 -19.88 -23.64
CA GLU A 430 -7.64 -18.63 -23.87
C GLU A 430 -7.48 -18.28 -25.36
N VAL A 431 -7.24 -19.27 -26.23
CA VAL A 431 -7.08 -19.06 -27.68
C VAL A 431 -8.41 -18.69 -28.35
N GLN A 432 -9.51 -19.35 -27.95
CA GLN A 432 -10.85 -19.15 -28.54
C GLN A 432 -11.50 -17.82 -28.13
N LEU A 433 -11.11 -17.29 -26.97
CA LEU A 433 -11.62 -16.04 -26.39
C LEU A 433 -10.52 -14.97 -26.28
N ALA A 434 -9.47 -15.07 -27.10
CA ALA A 434 -8.29 -14.21 -27.02
C ALA A 434 -8.64 -12.71 -27.15
N ARG A 435 -9.56 -12.36 -28.06
CA ARG A 435 -10.01 -10.99 -28.28
C ARG A 435 -10.75 -10.44 -27.04
N GLU A 436 -11.76 -11.16 -26.57
CA GLU A 436 -12.53 -10.76 -25.38
C GLU A 436 -11.65 -10.73 -24.12
N LEU A 437 -10.66 -11.63 -23.99
CA LEU A 437 -9.68 -11.61 -22.91
C LEU A 437 -8.77 -10.37 -22.96
N ILE A 438 -8.29 -9.95 -24.14
CA ILE A 438 -7.47 -8.73 -24.26
C ILE A 438 -8.28 -7.50 -23.82
N GLU A 439 -9.54 -7.40 -24.25
CA GLU A 439 -10.45 -6.33 -23.83
C GLU A 439 -10.68 -6.37 -22.31
N ALA A 440 -11.04 -7.53 -21.74
CA ALA A 440 -11.28 -7.71 -20.32
C ALA A 440 -10.06 -7.38 -19.45
N ASN A 441 -8.85 -7.81 -19.86
CA ASN A 441 -7.61 -7.48 -19.14
C ASN A 441 -7.25 -5.99 -19.23
N THR A 442 -7.57 -5.33 -20.35
CA THR A 442 -7.38 -3.88 -20.51
C THR A 442 -8.26 -3.11 -19.53
N ILE A 443 -9.55 -3.45 -19.46
CA ILE A 443 -10.51 -2.88 -18.50
C ILE A 443 -10.06 -3.17 -17.07
N LEU A 444 -9.70 -4.41 -16.76
CA LEU A 444 -9.28 -4.81 -15.41
C LEU A 444 -8.05 -4.02 -14.94
N THR A 445 -7.05 -3.86 -15.80
CA THR A 445 -5.84 -3.05 -15.52
C THR A 445 -6.21 -1.60 -15.23
N ARG A 446 -7.18 -1.07 -15.97
CA ARG A 446 -7.68 0.30 -15.88
C ARG A 446 -8.49 0.56 -14.62
N LEU A 447 -9.42 -0.32 -14.27
CA LEU A 447 -10.17 -0.27 -13.02
C LEU A 447 -9.23 -0.39 -11.80
N ARG A 448 -8.22 -1.27 -11.87
CA ARG A 448 -7.15 -1.37 -10.84
C ARG A 448 -6.27 -0.12 -10.75
N LYS A 449 -6.03 0.61 -11.85
CA LYS A 449 -5.38 1.95 -11.84
C LYS A 449 -6.25 2.95 -11.06
N ILE A 450 -7.54 3.05 -11.39
CA ILE A 450 -8.50 3.93 -10.68
C ILE A 450 -8.62 3.56 -9.20
N GLN A 451 -8.67 2.26 -8.86
CA GLN A 451 -8.75 1.80 -7.47
C GLN A 451 -7.50 2.16 -6.65
N ARG A 452 -6.29 2.05 -7.23
CA ARG A 452 -5.06 2.52 -6.56
C ARG A 452 -5.08 4.02 -6.31
N ILE A 453 -5.42 4.83 -7.31
CA ILE A 453 -5.49 6.29 -7.17
C ILE A 453 -6.53 6.69 -6.11
N ARG A 454 -7.67 5.98 -6.05
CA ARG A 454 -8.67 6.15 -4.99
C ARG A 454 -8.08 5.87 -3.59
N SER A 455 -7.31 4.81 -3.41
CA SER A 455 -6.58 4.54 -2.16
C SER A 455 -5.54 5.61 -1.83
N GLU A 456 -4.77 6.08 -2.81
CA GLU A 456 -3.79 7.17 -2.65
C GLU A 456 -4.47 8.46 -2.15
N ILE A 457 -5.64 8.82 -2.69
CA ILE A 457 -6.45 9.96 -2.21
C ILE A 457 -6.94 9.74 -0.77
N LEU A 458 -7.35 8.51 -0.41
CA LEU A 458 -7.77 8.18 0.95
C LEU A 458 -6.61 8.32 1.94
N GLU A 459 -5.41 7.84 1.59
CA GLU A 459 -4.20 7.87 2.42
C GLU A 459 -3.50 9.24 2.46
N LEU A 460 -3.78 10.14 1.50
CA LEU A 460 -3.20 11.48 1.40
C LEU A 460 -3.23 12.24 2.74
N LYS A 461 -2.13 12.88 3.16
CA LYS A 461 -2.09 13.52 4.49
C LYS A 461 -3.08 14.70 4.56
N GLN A 462 -3.80 14.85 5.67
CA GLN A 462 -4.71 16.00 5.83
C GLN A 462 -4.00 17.36 5.81
N SER A 463 -2.70 17.39 6.14
CA SER A 463 -1.84 18.57 5.94
C SER A 463 -1.79 19.00 4.47
N THR A 464 -1.77 18.06 3.53
CA THR A 464 -1.70 18.32 2.09
C THR A 464 -3.05 18.81 1.54
N VAL A 465 -4.18 18.32 2.05
CA VAL A 465 -5.50 18.91 1.74
C VAL A 465 -5.63 20.32 2.34
N ALA A 466 -5.10 20.53 3.55
CA ALA A 466 -5.07 21.83 4.21
C ALA A 466 -4.14 22.82 3.48
N GLU A 467 -3.04 22.35 2.89
CA GLU A 467 -2.14 23.14 2.05
C GLU A 467 -2.87 23.70 0.82
N ILE A 468 -3.50 22.83 0.01
CA ILE A 468 -4.33 23.24 -1.14
C ILE A 468 -5.40 24.24 -0.68
N ARG A 469 -6.05 24.00 0.47
CA ARG A 469 -7.04 24.92 1.05
C ARG A 469 -6.42 26.24 1.55
N SER A 470 -5.14 26.29 1.91
CA SER A 470 -4.53 27.46 2.54
C SER A 470 -4.09 28.54 1.56
N TYR A 471 -3.95 28.22 0.27
CA TYR A 471 -3.57 29.20 -0.75
C TYR A 471 -4.59 30.34 -0.81
N GLN A 472 -4.15 31.57 -0.52
CA GLN A 472 -4.97 32.77 -0.71
C GLN A 472 -5.06 33.14 -2.19
N ASN A 473 -3.93 33.09 -2.89
CA ASN A 473 -3.78 33.22 -4.33
C ASN A 473 -3.21 31.88 -4.84
N PRO A 474 -4.01 30.98 -5.44
CA PRO A 474 -3.52 29.69 -5.90
C PRO A 474 -2.62 29.85 -7.12
N PRO A 475 -1.63 28.98 -7.31
CA PRO A 475 -0.99 28.82 -8.62
C PRO A 475 -2.05 28.49 -9.70
N PRO A 476 -2.01 29.08 -10.91
CA PRO A 476 -3.01 28.84 -11.95
C PRO A 476 -3.19 27.37 -12.31
N VAL A 477 -2.10 26.60 -12.29
CA VAL A 477 -2.08 25.14 -12.48
C VAL A 477 -2.97 24.45 -11.45
N VAL A 478 -2.78 24.74 -10.16
CA VAL A 478 -3.57 24.16 -9.07
C VAL A 478 -5.05 24.51 -9.19
N HIS A 479 -5.38 25.77 -9.50
CA HIS A 479 -6.78 26.17 -9.69
C HIS A 479 -7.42 25.43 -10.88
N THR A 480 -6.69 25.26 -11.98
CA THR A 480 -7.16 24.54 -13.18
C THR A 480 -7.40 23.06 -12.88
N VAL A 481 -6.46 22.40 -12.19
CA VAL A 481 -6.60 20.99 -11.76
C VAL A 481 -7.76 20.79 -10.80
N MET A 482 -7.90 21.63 -9.78
CA MET A 482 -9.00 21.51 -8.82
C MET A 482 -10.35 21.80 -9.47
N THR A 483 -10.40 22.72 -10.45
CA THR A 483 -11.59 22.99 -11.27
C THR A 483 -12.01 21.75 -12.07
N ALA A 484 -11.08 21.12 -12.78
CA ALA A 484 -11.33 19.89 -13.51
C ALA A 484 -11.78 18.74 -12.58
N CYS A 485 -11.15 18.58 -11.43
CA CYS A 485 -11.56 17.59 -10.42
C CYS A 485 -13.00 17.82 -9.94
N PHE A 486 -13.40 19.06 -9.65
CA PHE A 486 -14.78 19.32 -9.21
C PHE A 486 -15.83 19.20 -10.32
N LEU A 487 -15.48 19.47 -11.59
CA LEU A 487 -16.34 19.19 -12.76
C LEU A 487 -16.67 17.69 -12.86
N ILE A 488 -15.65 16.83 -12.73
CA ILE A 488 -15.79 15.36 -12.73
C ILE A 488 -16.65 14.89 -11.55
N LEU A 489 -16.54 15.54 -10.39
CA LEU A 489 -17.40 15.30 -9.22
C LEU A 489 -18.82 15.88 -9.36
N GLY A 490 -19.19 16.45 -10.51
CA GLY A 490 -20.55 16.91 -10.82
C GLY A 490 -20.87 18.37 -10.45
N HIS A 491 -19.86 19.21 -10.16
CA HIS A 491 -20.06 20.66 -10.03
C HIS A 491 -20.11 21.34 -11.39
N LYS A 492 -20.70 22.54 -11.44
CA LYS A 492 -20.75 23.36 -12.66
C LYS A 492 -19.49 24.23 -12.76
N GLU A 493 -18.96 24.42 -13.97
CA GLU A 493 -17.76 25.27 -14.19
C GLU A 493 -17.94 26.69 -13.62
N LYS A 494 -19.18 27.21 -13.63
CA LYS A 494 -19.54 28.52 -13.05
C LYS A 494 -19.28 28.61 -11.54
N GLU A 495 -19.43 27.50 -10.81
CA GLU A 495 -19.22 27.43 -9.36
C GLU A 495 -17.73 27.38 -9.00
N THR A 496 -16.90 26.82 -9.88
CA THR A 496 -15.45 26.65 -9.68
C THR A 496 -14.60 27.80 -10.22
N LYS A 497 -15.20 28.81 -10.87
CA LYS A 497 -14.48 30.01 -11.38
C LYS A 497 -13.81 30.84 -10.29
N ASP A 498 -14.46 31.02 -9.15
CA ASP A 498 -13.86 31.72 -8.00
C ASP A 498 -13.14 30.70 -7.11
N TRP A 499 -11.85 30.95 -6.88
CA TRP A 499 -11.04 30.14 -5.97
C TRP A 499 -11.64 30.05 -4.56
N LYS A 500 -12.30 31.10 -4.05
CA LYS A 500 -12.93 31.05 -2.71
C LYS A 500 -14.00 29.98 -2.62
N THR A 501 -14.74 29.73 -3.71
CA THR A 501 -15.74 28.65 -3.78
C THR A 501 -15.06 27.29 -3.85
N VAL A 502 -13.99 27.15 -4.65
CA VAL A 502 -13.19 25.91 -4.70
C VAL A 502 -12.59 25.59 -3.33
N GLN A 503 -12.01 26.59 -2.65
CA GLN A 503 -11.47 26.51 -1.29
C GLN A 503 -12.52 26.06 -0.27
N ALA A 504 -13.76 26.57 -0.39
CA ALA A 504 -14.88 26.13 0.43
C ALA A 504 -15.30 24.67 0.15
N LEU A 505 -15.28 24.24 -1.12
CA LEU A 505 -15.55 22.85 -1.51
C LEU A 505 -14.47 21.88 -0.99
N VAL A 506 -13.18 22.22 -1.11
CA VAL A 506 -12.05 21.47 -0.52
C VAL A 506 -12.18 21.39 1.00
N GLY A 507 -12.69 22.46 1.64
CA GLY A 507 -12.89 22.56 3.07
C GLY A 507 -14.08 21.77 3.65
N LYS A 508 -14.95 21.18 2.82
CA LYS A 508 -16.07 20.36 3.30
C LYS A 508 -15.59 19.05 3.95
N THR A 509 -16.35 18.56 4.92
CA THR A 509 -16.05 17.34 5.68
C THR A 509 -17.22 16.36 5.68
N GLY A 510 -16.99 15.11 6.12
CA GLY A 510 -18.04 14.09 6.20
C GLY A 510 -18.44 13.55 4.82
N LYS A 511 -19.75 13.44 4.55
CA LYS A 511 -20.29 12.95 3.27
C LYS A 511 -19.86 13.82 2.08
N GLU A 512 -19.79 15.14 2.30
CA GLU A 512 -19.42 16.12 1.28
C GLU A 512 -17.90 16.28 1.11
N GLY A 513 -17.08 15.59 1.90
CA GLY A 513 -15.63 15.77 1.88
C GLY A 513 -15.00 15.30 0.59
N LEU A 514 -14.11 16.12 0.01
CA LEU A 514 -13.46 15.89 -1.29
C LEU A 514 -12.97 14.45 -1.49
N LYS A 515 -12.16 13.93 -0.55
CA LYS A 515 -11.64 12.55 -0.59
C LYS A 515 -12.73 11.50 -0.76
N ARG A 516 -13.78 11.59 0.07
CA ARG A 516 -14.89 10.63 0.06
C ARG A 516 -15.65 10.71 -1.26
N ARG A 517 -15.86 11.92 -1.78
CA ARG A 517 -16.48 12.10 -3.09
C ARG A 517 -15.64 11.54 -4.23
N CYS A 518 -14.32 11.61 -4.17
CA CYS A 518 -13.44 10.91 -5.14
C CYS A 518 -13.54 9.37 -5.03
N LEU A 519 -13.69 8.82 -3.83
CA LEU A 519 -13.91 7.38 -3.62
C LEU A 519 -15.27 6.90 -4.15
N GLU A 520 -16.33 7.67 -3.86
CA GLU A 520 -17.72 7.38 -4.26
C GLU A 520 -18.05 7.85 -5.70
N CYS A 521 -17.08 8.48 -6.41
CA CYS A 521 -17.26 8.96 -7.77
C CYS A 521 -17.31 7.80 -8.76
N ASP A 522 -18.40 7.71 -9.52
CA ASP A 522 -18.69 6.65 -10.49
C ASP A 522 -18.70 7.26 -11.90
N ALA A 523 -17.87 6.73 -12.80
CA ALA A 523 -17.69 7.25 -14.14
C ALA A 523 -18.98 7.21 -14.97
N SER A 524 -19.86 6.23 -14.75
CA SER A 524 -21.14 6.10 -15.46
C SER A 524 -22.09 7.28 -15.23
N LYS A 525 -21.89 8.04 -14.14
CA LYS A 525 -22.75 9.16 -13.72
C LYS A 525 -22.21 10.53 -14.15
N ILE A 526 -21.05 10.56 -14.82
CA ILE A 526 -20.38 11.79 -15.24
C ILE A 526 -20.81 12.12 -16.67
N SER A 527 -21.30 13.34 -16.90
CA SER A 527 -21.67 13.74 -18.25
C SER A 527 -20.46 13.86 -19.16
N MET A 528 -20.62 13.44 -20.42
CA MET A 528 -19.57 13.52 -21.44
C MET A 528 -19.10 14.97 -21.68
N GLU A 529 -19.98 15.95 -21.51
CA GLU A 529 -19.64 17.37 -21.55
C GLU A 529 -18.66 17.77 -20.42
N SER A 530 -18.94 17.37 -19.18
CA SER A 530 -18.06 17.64 -18.05
C SER A 530 -16.72 16.92 -18.18
N ALA A 531 -16.72 15.68 -18.68
CA ALA A 531 -15.48 14.93 -18.93
C ALA A 531 -14.63 15.55 -20.05
N ARG A 532 -15.23 15.93 -21.18
CA ARG A 532 -14.55 16.65 -22.26
C ARG A 532 -13.98 17.98 -21.78
N ARG A 533 -14.77 18.75 -21.02
CA ARG A 533 -14.34 20.05 -20.49
C ARG A 533 -13.23 19.91 -19.45
N ALA A 534 -13.29 18.90 -18.59
CA ALA A 534 -12.20 18.59 -17.67
C ALA A 534 -10.93 18.18 -18.44
N LYS A 535 -11.05 17.41 -19.53
CA LYS A 535 -9.93 17.07 -20.41
C LYS A 535 -9.25 18.32 -20.98
N GLU A 536 -10.02 19.24 -21.59
CA GLU A 536 -9.51 20.52 -22.12
C GLU A 536 -8.79 21.41 -21.09
N LEU A 537 -9.08 21.24 -19.79
CA LEU A 537 -8.40 21.95 -18.71
C LEU A 537 -7.11 21.23 -18.28
N LEU A 538 -7.11 19.90 -18.26
CA LEU A 538 -5.98 19.06 -17.84
C LEU A 538 -4.90 18.96 -18.93
N ASP A 539 -5.29 18.85 -20.21
CA ASP A 539 -4.39 18.75 -21.38
C ASP A 539 -3.48 20.00 -21.56
N LYS A 540 -3.69 21.07 -20.78
CA LYS A 540 -2.85 22.28 -20.74
C LYS A 540 -1.60 22.15 -19.86
N HIS A 541 -1.55 21.10 -19.04
CA HIS A 541 -0.56 20.92 -17.99
C HIS A 541 -0.02 19.49 -18.01
N GLU A 542 1.30 19.36 -17.88
CA GLU A 542 1.94 18.05 -17.73
C GLU A 542 1.96 17.63 -16.25
N LEU A 543 1.97 16.32 -15.98
CA LEU A 543 1.93 15.79 -14.62
C LEU A 543 3.10 16.31 -13.75
N ASP A 544 4.30 16.43 -14.34
CA ASP A 544 5.48 16.92 -13.62
C ASP A 544 5.34 18.41 -13.26
N GLU A 545 4.80 19.26 -14.15
CA GLU A 545 4.48 20.68 -13.85
C GLU A 545 3.54 20.79 -12.64
N VAL A 546 2.47 19.98 -12.62
CA VAL A 546 1.52 19.97 -11.50
C VAL A 546 2.21 19.50 -10.21
N ARG A 547 3.06 18.47 -10.28
CA ARG A 547 3.74 17.89 -9.11
C ARG A 547 4.75 18.84 -8.49
N ASP A 548 5.52 19.54 -9.31
CA ASP A 548 6.56 20.47 -8.86
C ASP A 548 5.96 21.71 -8.17
N VAL A 549 4.72 22.08 -8.53
CA VAL A 549 3.95 23.15 -7.87
C VAL A 549 3.21 22.66 -6.62
N SER A 550 2.55 21.49 -6.68
CA SER A 550 1.86 20.91 -5.52
C SER A 550 1.65 19.40 -5.69
N ALA A 551 2.37 18.60 -4.88
CA ALA A 551 2.21 17.15 -4.84
C ALA A 551 0.76 16.72 -4.53
N GLY A 552 0.02 17.51 -3.75
CA GLY A 552 -1.39 17.26 -3.47
C GLY A 552 -2.28 17.46 -4.69
N ALA A 553 -2.05 18.52 -5.47
CA ALA A 553 -2.77 18.76 -6.72
C ALA A 553 -2.48 17.66 -7.75
N ALA A 554 -1.24 17.16 -7.82
CA ALA A 554 -0.87 16.07 -8.73
C ALA A 554 -1.68 14.78 -8.50
N THR A 555 -1.97 14.40 -7.25
CA THR A 555 -2.86 13.26 -6.97
C THR A 555 -4.27 13.47 -7.53
N PHE A 556 -4.82 14.69 -7.41
CA PHE A 556 -6.13 15.03 -7.99
C PHE A 556 -6.09 15.16 -9.51
N TYR A 557 -4.98 15.58 -10.12
CA TYR A 557 -4.77 15.55 -11.58
C TYR A 557 -4.83 14.11 -12.10
N VAL A 558 -4.04 13.20 -11.54
CA VAL A 558 -3.98 11.79 -11.98
C VAL A 558 -5.34 11.10 -11.83
N PHE A 559 -6.06 11.38 -10.74
CA PHE A 559 -7.46 10.96 -10.57
C PHE A 559 -8.37 11.52 -11.66
N SER A 560 -8.28 12.83 -11.92
CA SER A 560 -9.14 13.51 -12.88
C SER A 560 -8.92 12.97 -14.30
N VAL A 561 -7.67 12.79 -14.72
CA VAL A 561 -7.31 12.16 -16.01
C VAL A 561 -7.86 10.73 -16.08
N ALA A 562 -7.62 9.89 -15.07
CA ALA A 562 -8.08 8.51 -15.07
C ALA A 562 -9.61 8.36 -15.10
N MET A 563 -10.34 9.28 -14.46
CA MET A 563 -11.81 9.34 -14.51
C MET A 563 -12.30 9.87 -15.86
N VAL A 564 -11.67 10.90 -16.44
CA VAL A 564 -11.99 11.41 -17.78
C VAL A 564 -11.83 10.30 -18.82
N GLU A 565 -10.67 9.65 -18.86
CA GLU A 565 -10.41 8.48 -19.72
C GLU A 565 -11.57 7.43 -19.58
N GLU A 566 -12.11 7.22 -18.37
CA GLU A 566 -13.14 6.16 -18.11
C GLU A 566 -14.49 6.53 -18.71
N VAL A 567 -14.85 7.81 -18.68
CA VAL A 567 -16.06 8.33 -19.35
C VAL A 567 -15.94 8.22 -20.87
N PHE A 568 -14.74 8.46 -21.44
CA PHE A 568 -14.51 8.29 -22.88
C PHE A 568 -14.67 6.82 -23.31
N ASP A 569 -14.03 5.85 -22.64
CA ASP A 569 -14.20 4.41 -22.96
C ASP A 569 -15.64 3.91 -22.75
N LEU A 570 -16.39 4.49 -21.80
CA LEU A 570 -17.81 4.20 -21.63
C LEU A 570 -18.65 4.74 -22.79
N ALA A 571 -18.33 5.93 -23.29
CA ALA A 571 -19.01 6.53 -24.44
C ALA A 571 -18.71 5.80 -25.76
N GLU A 572 -17.46 5.39 -26.00
CA GLU A 572 -17.06 4.71 -27.25
C GLU A 572 -17.71 3.33 -27.45
N ARG A 573 -18.04 2.64 -26.35
CA ARG A 573 -18.72 1.33 -26.41
C ARG A 573 -20.24 1.44 -26.58
N GLY A 574 -20.80 2.63 -26.41
CA GLY A 574 -22.24 2.86 -26.38
C GLY A 574 -22.91 2.36 -25.10
N PRO A 575 -24.21 2.68 -24.91
CA PRO A 575 -25.00 2.08 -23.86
C PRO A 575 -25.07 0.56 -24.07
N ILE A 576 -24.87 -0.19 -22.99
CA ILE A 576 -25.07 -1.63 -22.96
C ILE A 576 -26.55 -1.88 -23.30
N PRO A 577 -26.88 -2.74 -24.29
CA PRO A 577 -28.25 -3.21 -24.45
C PRO A 577 -28.66 -3.91 -23.17
N ASP A 578 -29.71 -3.45 -22.51
CA ASP A 578 -30.24 -4.15 -21.34
C ASP A 578 -30.67 -5.56 -21.77
N ASP A 579 -30.05 -6.59 -21.18
CA ASP A 579 -30.24 -8.02 -21.53
C ASP A 579 -31.70 -8.53 -21.39
N ASP A 580 -32.62 -7.69 -20.89
CA ASP A 580 -34.05 -7.98 -20.73
C ASP A 580 -34.85 -7.81 -22.04
N ASP A 581 -34.31 -7.12 -23.06
CA ASP A 581 -34.93 -6.93 -24.40
C ASP A 581 -34.31 -7.88 -25.47
N ASP A 582 -34.16 -9.19 -25.16
CA ASP A 582 -33.99 -10.22 -26.19
C ASP A 582 -35.37 -10.63 -26.74
N PRO A 583 -35.77 -10.20 -27.97
CA PRO A 583 -37.07 -10.55 -28.55
C PRO A 583 -37.23 -12.04 -28.87
N ASN A 584 -36.15 -12.83 -28.81
CA ASN A 584 -36.17 -14.28 -28.98
C ASN A 584 -36.09 -15.06 -27.66
N ALA A 585 -36.04 -14.41 -26.50
CA ALA A 585 -36.18 -15.11 -25.23
C ALA A 585 -37.54 -15.83 -25.20
N PRO A 586 -37.58 -17.19 -25.15
CA PRO A 586 -38.83 -17.92 -25.24
C PRO A 586 -39.68 -17.59 -24.01
N SER A 587 -40.77 -16.86 -24.22
CA SER A 587 -41.67 -16.45 -23.16
C SER A 587 -42.14 -17.66 -22.36
N ASP A 588 -41.76 -17.70 -21.08
CA ASP A 588 -42.03 -18.83 -20.18
C ASP A 588 -43.50 -19.25 -20.28
N PRO A 589 -43.81 -20.55 -20.52
CA PRO A 589 -45.19 -20.99 -20.62
C PRO A 589 -45.87 -20.75 -19.28
N LYS A 590 -46.75 -19.74 -19.23
CA LYS A 590 -47.49 -19.32 -18.03
C LYS A 590 -48.26 -20.50 -17.43
N VAL A 591 -47.62 -21.23 -16.52
CA VAL A 591 -48.25 -22.22 -15.68
C VAL A 591 -49.29 -21.49 -14.84
N LYS A 592 -50.55 -21.59 -15.27
CA LYS A 592 -51.71 -21.10 -14.51
C LYS A 592 -51.85 -21.94 -13.25
N ALA A 593 -51.07 -21.61 -12.23
CA ALA A 593 -51.30 -22.06 -10.87
C ALA A 593 -52.70 -21.57 -10.45
N LYS A 594 -53.69 -22.46 -10.49
CA LYS A 594 -54.99 -22.23 -9.85
C LYS A 594 -54.71 -22.05 -8.37
N GLY A 595 -54.88 -20.82 -7.87
CA GLY A 595 -54.69 -20.53 -6.45
C GLY A 595 -55.61 -21.40 -5.57
N PRO A 596 -55.17 -21.78 -4.37
CA PRO A 596 -55.99 -22.56 -3.46
C PRO A 596 -57.24 -21.77 -3.09
N GLN A 597 -58.42 -22.39 -3.26
CA GLN A 597 -59.67 -21.81 -2.79
C GLN A 597 -59.63 -21.63 -1.27
N ARG A 598 -59.97 -20.44 -0.79
CA ARG A 598 -60.28 -20.20 0.62
C ARG A 598 -61.42 -21.12 1.05
N ILE A 599 -61.13 -22.06 1.95
CA ILE A 599 -62.17 -22.79 2.69
C ILE A 599 -62.41 -22.02 4.00
N ASP A 600 -63.68 -21.78 4.30
CA ASP A 600 -64.17 -20.97 5.40
C ASP A 600 -64.20 -21.78 6.72
N PRO A 601 -63.45 -21.40 7.77
CA PRO A 601 -63.31 -22.20 8.98
C PRO A 601 -64.41 -21.90 10.01
N THR A 602 -65.69 -22.10 9.64
CA THR A 602 -66.82 -21.92 10.55
C THR A 602 -67.82 -23.08 10.51
N LYS A 603 -67.45 -24.25 11.08
CA LYS A 603 -68.40 -25.22 11.69
C LYS A 603 -67.72 -26.40 12.41
N MET A 604 -68.27 -26.72 13.60
CA MET A 604 -68.26 -28.01 14.32
C MET A 604 -66.91 -28.59 14.80
N ILE A 605 -66.55 -28.51 16.09
CA ILE A 605 -67.13 -29.16 17.29
C ILE A 605 -66.89 -30.69 17.33
N LEU A 606 -66.23 -31.13 18.42
CA LEU A 606 -65.98 -32.52 18.89
C LEU A 606 -65.04 -33.36 17.97
N ASN A 607 -64.19 -34.27 18.49
CA ASN A 607 -64.10 -34.83 19.84
C ASN A 607 -62.65 -35.12 20.29
N ARG A 608 -62.43 -35.33 21.60
CA ARG A 608 -61.11 -35.54 22.23
C ARG A 608 -60.54 -36.96 22.01
N GLY A 609 -59.22 -37.06 21.80
CA GLY A 609 -58.48 -38.32 21.60
C GLY A 609 -57.06 -38.35 22.20
N ARG A 610 -56.95 -38.04 23.50
CA ARG A 610 -55.87 -38.42 24.45
C ARG A 610 -54.48 -38.83 23.87
N GLN A 611 -53.49 -37.94 23.95
CA GLN A 611 -52.07 -38.33 24.04
C GLN A 611 -51.53 -38.00 25.44
N VAL A 612 -50.61 -38.85 25.91
CA VAL A 612 -49.77 -38.66 27.10
C VAL A 612 -48.33 -38.79 26.65
N VAL A 613 -47.45 -37.90 27.13
CA VAL A 613 -46.02 -38.11 27.49
C VAL A 613 -45.31 -36.74 27.47
N THR A 614 -45.19 -36.17 28.67
CA THR A 614 -43.97 -35.54 29.26
C THR A 614 -42.67 -35.65 28.42
N THR A 615 -41.75 -34.70 28.26
CA THR A 615 -41.40 -33.42 28.94
C THR A 615 -40.33 -32.70 28.05
N THR A 616 -39.64 -31.57 28.33
CA THR A 616 -39.32 -30.84 29.58
C THR A 616 -39.00 -29.34 29.30
N SER A 617 -38.82 -28.59 30.39
CA SER A 617 -37.99 -27.39 30.63
C SER A 617 -36.82 -27.06 29.67
N THR A 618 -36.35 -25.80 29.49
CA THR A 618 -36.59 -24.56 30.29
C THR A 618 -36.21 -23.28 29.52
N SER A 619 -36.92 -22.19 29.84
CA SER A 619 -36.49 -20.77 30.01
C SER A 619 -35.17 -20.26 29.37
N THR A 620 -35.08 -19.04 28.83
CA THR A 620 -35.24 -17.79 29.61
C THR A 620 -35.37 -16.53 28.71
N THR A 621 -36.58 -15.96 28.68
CA THR A 621 -37.01 -14.53 28.70
C THR A 621 -36.11 -13.32 28.37
N VAL A 622 -36.80 -12.22 27.97
CA VAL A 622 -36.54 -10.76 28.26
C VAL A 622 -35.51 -10.05 27.34
N VAL A 623 -35.75 -8.84 26.77
CA VAL A 623 -36.90 -7.91 26.83
C VAL A 623 -37.01 -6.97 25.60
N LYS A 624 -38.20 -6.38 25.38
CA LYS A 624 -38.44 -5.25 24.44
C LYS A 624 -38.21 -3.90 25.14
N SER A 625 -37.62 -2.92 24.45
CA SER A 625 -38.06 -1.52 24.60
C SER A 625 -37.78 -0.65 23.37
N ARG A 626 -38.83 0.05 22.92
CA ARG A 626 -38.73 1.27 22.09
C ARG A 626 -38.49 2.46 23.02
N THR A 627 -37.83 3.49 22.52
CA THR A 627 -38.30 4.89 22.65
C THR A 627 -37.71 5.78 21.56
N LYS A 628 -38.43 6.83 21.17
CA LYS A 628 -38.03 7.84 20.18
C LYS A 628 -37.81 9.19 20.86
N THR A 629 -36.80 9.96 20.41
CA THR A 629 -36.79 11.45 20.27
C THR A 629 -36.99 12.35 21.52
N PRO A 630 -36.77 13.69 21.45
CA PRO A 630 -35.98 14.51 20.50
C PRO A 630 -35.04 15.56 21.14
N THR A 631 -34.23 16.22 20.29
CA THR A 631 -33.73 17.63 20.32
C THR A 631 -33.62 18.43 21.64
N ARG A 632 -32.47 19.10 21.82
CA ARG A 632 -32.45 20.56 22.07
C ARG A 632 -31.17 21.22 21.54
N LYS A 633 -31.28 22.51 21.20
CA LYS A 633 -30.19 23.42 20.78
C LYS A 633 -29.34 23.88 21.98
N SER A 634 -28.08 24.19 21.70
CA SER A 634 -27.34 25.35 22.22
C SER A 634 -26.36 25.80 21.15
#